data_AF-A0A401NIW7-F1
#
_entry.id   AF-A0A401NIW7-F1
#
_cell.length_a   1.000
_cell.length_b   1.000
_cell.length_c   1.000
_cell.angle_alpha   90.00
_cell.angle_beta   90.00
_cell.angle_gamma   90.00
#
_symmetry.space_group_name_H-M   'P 1'
#
loop_
_entity.id
_entity.type
_entity.pdbx_description
1 polymer ?
#
loop_
_entity_poly.entity_id
_entity_poly.type
_entity_poly.pdbx_seq_one_letter_code
_entity_poly.pdbx_strand_id
1 'polypeptide(L)'
;VRGWKKKTEPGLFPHFKQQRIHFAACGTSQILFLSQAGTVYQSEVVTKDTAAATKEFFITKPQLLKSLSEKNIIQVACGNNHSLALSKEGQLFAWGQNTYGQLGIDTKGASQPVPQCVTSLTGMPVAQITAGGEHSFALSLSGAVFGWGRNDRGQLGLKDTEDRHKPNYVKLLECKKTIHISCGEEHTAVLTKIYSFGRGENGQLGNRETGDQLVPLPVNITDTPDKNGTENGLTTKPAVKRIFAGGNQSFAERNDEVGLVPSVNPSALNTLKKIMTLDSLLEKEMDKNTTKAIVRAFSSSQNLSGSFLDVSKDGHFNTNGEACAQKLFPTNTQTIINEIQQQLIPYPCIFDFETKLEVLSLETKTLRNKNSQPALRLAVSRDRIVQDALCGLTLNRSAGYFAALQVQFIGESCVGHGVSQEFFTLFSQELHSNGQIFHCSQYSELLWFPRKEPERGDGFHLVGILCGLAVSNGFICNFHFPLALYKKLLHVQPTLEDLKELSLTGEKLQKLLDCEDEDVEDIYSLQFSVAEETADGQRVDHELIPGGSRIAVQKHNRKQYVDAYVDYKLNTSVKDQFEAFSQGFRSSLSVPVVNIFHPEELRAVIHGNTEYEWELLEQNAKYNGYTQTDTTVRNFWKVFESLKEKKKKRFLTFLSGSERIPAGGIRGFRITILNLRRNEPDSFYPCAYTCHMTLDLPNYSSIEILEEKLLHAIKFSEEFNAVPPQYL
;
A
#
# COMPACT_ATOMS: atom_id res chain seq x y z
N VAL A 1 51.02 1.92 -29.57
CA VAL A 1 50.41 2.25 -30.90
C VAL A 1 48.93 1.92 -30.88
N ARG A 2 48.13 2.95 -31.16
CA ARG A 2 46.67 3.07 -31.34
C ARG A 2 45.85 1.78 -31.53
N GLY A 3 44.77 1.70 -30.76
CA GLY A 3 43.57 0.92 -31.07
C GLY A 3 42.35 1.49 -30.34
N TRP A 4 41.76 2.57 -30.88
CA TRP A 4 40.55 3.21 -30.36
C TRP A 4 39.35 2.25 -30.37
N LYS A 5 38.76 1.94 -29.21
CA LYS A 5 37.34 1.54 -29.13
C LYS A 5 36.51 2.79 -28.87
N LYS A 6 35.71 3.17 -29.87
CA LYS A 6 34.81 4.33 -29.87
C LYS A 6 33.97 4.37 -28.59
N LYS A 7 34.04 5.48 -27.87
CA LYS A 7 33.05 5.88 -26.87
C LYS A 7 31.67 5.92 -27.55
N THR A 8 30.70 5.19 -27.02
CA THR A 8 29.28 5.37 -27.39
C THR A 8 28.73 6.53 -26.57
N GLU A 9 28.17 7.54 -27.25
CA GLU A 9 27.52 8.70 -26.62
C GLU A 9 26.36 8.27 -25.69
N PRO A 10 26.03 9.07 -24.66
CA PRO A 10 24.94 8.82 -23.72
C PRO A 10 23.59 8.78 -24.43
N GLY A 11 22.81 7.73 -24.17
CA GLY A 11 21.55 7.45 -24.86
C GLY A 11 21.68 6.49 -26.06
N LEU A 12 22.89 6.08 -26.43
CA LEU A 12 23.14 5.08 -27.46
C LEU A 12 23.35 3.70 -26.83
N PHE A 13 22.27 2.97 -26.57
CA PHE A 13 22.41 1.58 -26.17
C PHE A 13 22.80 0.72 -27.37
N PRO A 14 23.72 -0.25 -27.23
CA PRO A 14 24.12 -1.15 -28.31
C PRO A 14 22.92 -1.89 -28.93
N HIS A 15 21.90 -2.16 -28.12
CA HIS A 15 20.68 -2.87 -28.50
C HIS A 15 19.71 -2.02 -29.36
N PHE A 16 19.77 -0.69 -29.28
CA PHE A 16 18.93 0.24 -30.05
C PHE A 16 19.66 0.83 -31.26
N LYS A 17 20.72 0.18 -31.74
CA LYS A 17 21.53 0.61 -32.90
C LYS A 17 21.95 2.09 -32.84
N GLN A 18 22.35 2.59 -31.65
CA GLN A 18 22.70 4.00 -31.48
C GLN A 18 21.51 4.96 -31.73
N GLN A 19 20.31 4.58 -31.33
CA GLN A 19 19.18 5.52 -31.25
C GLN A 19 18.89 5.90 -29.81
N ARG A 20 18.55 7.17 -29.64
CA ARG A 20 18.18 7.74 -28.35
C ARG A 20 16.71 7.51 -28.05
N ILE A 21 16.43 6.84 -26.93
CA ILE A 21 15.07 6.61 -26.45
C ILE A 21 14.51 7.90 -25.84
N HIS A 22 13.34 8.29 -26.31
CA HIS A 22 12.59 9.47 -25.90
C HIS A 22 11.54 9.14 -24.83
N PHE A 23 10.86 8.00 -24.96
CA PHE A 23 9.74 7.62 -24.12
C PHE A 23 9.63 6.09 -24.03
N ALA A 24 9.09 5.58 -22.93
CA ALA A 24 8.77 4.16 -22.78
C ALA A 24 7.37 3.98 -22.18
N ALA A 25 6.65 2.96 -22.63
CA ALA A 25 5.37 2.54 -22.07
C ALA A 25 5.43 1.06 -21.67
N CYS A 26 4.88 0.72 -20.50
CA CYS A 26 4.93 -0.63 -19.94
C CYS A 26 3.51 -1.18 -19.76
N GLY A 27 3.31 -2.44 -20.14
CA GLY A 27 2.13 -3.25 -19.85
C GLY A 27 2.51 -4.53 -19.12
N THR A 28 1.54 -5.40 -18.78
CA THR A 28 1.81 -6.66 -18.06
C THR A 28 2.67 -7.63 -18.87
N SER A 29 2.54 -7.63 -20.20
CA SER A 29 3.20 -8.58 -21.10
C SER A 29 4.26 -7.97 -22.01
N GLN A 30 4.36 -6.63 -22.10
CA GLN A 30 5.24 -5.97 -23.06
C GLN A 30 5.69 -4.57 -22.63
N ILE A 31 6.85 -4.16 -23.10
CA ILE A 31 7.41 -2.83 -22.94
C ILE A 31 7.69 -2.25 -24.33
N LEU A 32 7.20 -1.05 -24.58
CA LEU A 32 7.49 -0.28 -25.79
C LEU A 32 8.47 0.83 -25.51
N PHE A 33 9.46 0.97 -26.38
CA PHE A 33 10.42 2.06 -26.37
C PHE A 33 10.27 2.87 -27.64
N LEU A 34 10.09 4.17 -27.49
CA LEU A 34 10.02 5.12 -28.60
C LEU A 34 11.31 5.93 -28.65
N SER A 35 12.00 5.90 -29.78
CA SER A 35 13.16 6.75 -30.02
C SER A 35 12.77 8.18 -30.43
N GLN A 36 13.70 9.12 -30.27
CA GLN A 36 13.54 10.49 -30.78
C GLN A 36 13.35 10.56 -32.31
N ALA A 37 13.83 9.55 -33.04
CA ALA A 37 13.66 9.43 -34.49
C ALA A 37 12.29 8.86 -34.89
N GLY A 38 11.41 8.56 -33.92
CA GLY A 38 10.08 7.97 -34.15
C GLY A 38 10.08 6.47 -34.41
N THR A 39 11.20 5.79 -34.16
CA THR A 39 11.32 4.33 -34.24
C THR A 39 10.81 3.67 -32.95
N VAL A 40 9.98 2.63 -33.07
CA VAL A 40 9.46 1.85 -31.94
C VAL A 40 10.20 0.51 -31.80
N TYR A 41 10.59 0.20 -30.57
CA TYR A 41 11.12 -1.10 -30.18
C TYR A 41 10.19 -1.75 -29.16
N GLN A 42 10.10 -3.07 -29.20
CA GLN A 42 9.27 -3.86 -28.28
C GLN A 42 10.13 -4.90 -27.56
N SER A 43 9.90 -5.03 -26.26
CA SER A 43 10.37 -6.13 -25.42
C SER A 43 9.16 -6.87 -24.84
N GLU A 44 9.28 -8.18 -24.70
CA GLU A 44 8.29 -9.01 -24.04
C GLU A 44 8.67 -9.19 -22.58
N VAL A 45 7.67 -9.19 -21.70
CA VAL A 45 7.80 -9.53 -20.28
C VAL A 45 7.40 -10.99 -20.12
N VAL A 46 8.40 -11.87 -19.98
CA VAL A 46 8.20 -13.31 -19.86
C VAL A 46 8.19 -13.70 -18.39
N THR A 47 7.06 -14.22 -17.92
CA THR A 47 6.97 -14.90 -16.62
C THR A 47 7.37 -16.35 -16.76
N LYS A 48 8.37 -16.79 -15.98
CA LYS A 48 8.67 -18.21 -15.80
C LYS A 48 8.32 -18.65 -14.39
N ASP A 49 7.53 -19.70 -14.31
CA ASP A 49 7.34 -20.44 -13.07
C ASP A 49 8.60 -21.24 -12.80
N THR A 50 9.28 -20.91 -11.71
CA THR A 50 10.44 -21.69 -11.26
C THR A 50 9.97 -22.80 -10.32
N ALA A 51 10.74 -23.89 -10.23
CA ALA A 51 10.50 -24.99 -9.27
C ALA A 51 10.43 -24.55 -7.80
N ALA A 52 10.82 -23.29 -7.49
CA ALA A 52 10.73 -22.67 -6.17
C ALA A 52 9.40 -21.93 -5.90
N ALA A 53 8.42 -22.01 -6.82
CA ALA A 53 7.15 -21.27 -6.79
C ALA A 53 7.33 -19.73 -6.77
N THR A 54 8.47 -19.24 -7.27
CA THR A 54 8.68 -17.81 -7.55
C THR A 54 8.48 -17.56 -9.03
N LYS A 55 7.60 -16.61 -9.39
CA LYS A 55 7.52 -16.08 -10.75
C LYS A 55 8.77 -15.22 -10.98
N GLU A 56 9.66 -15.68 -11.85
CA GLU A 56 10.77 -14.85 -12.33
C GLU A 56 10.35 -14.16 -13.62
N PHE A 57 10.48 -12.83 -13.65
CA PHE A 57 10.17 -12.00 -14.82
C PHE A 57 11.46 -11.77 -15.61
N PHE A 58 11.43 -12.07 -16.90
CA PHE A 58 12.52 -11.84 -17.82
C PHE A 58 12.07 -10.89 -18.92
N ILE A 59 12.76 -9.77 -19.08
CA ILE A 59 12.52 -8.84 -20.18
C ILE A 59 13.37 -9.29 -21.37
N THR A 60 12.75 -9.54 -22.51
CA THR A 60 13.49 -9.93 -23.72
C THR A 60 14.24 -8.74 -24.31
N LYS A 61 15.30 -9.02 -25.09
CA LYS A 61 16.07 -7.98 -25.76
C LYS A 61 15.14 -7.14 -26.66
N PRO A 62 15.21 -5.80 -26.60
CA PRO A 62 14.36 -4.96 -27.42
C PRO A 62 14.52 -5.25 -28.91
N GLN A 63 13.40 -5.48 -29.59
CA GLN A 63 13.35 -5.75 -31.02
C GLN A 63 12.70 -4.59 -31.76
N LEU A 64 13.27 -4.24 -32.90
CA LEU A 64 12.70 -3.23 -33.79
C LEU A 64 11.33 -3.70 -34.32
N LEU A 65 10.29 -2.91 -34.08
CA LEU A 65 8.96 -3.17 -34.61
C LEU A 65 8.89 -2.71 -36.07
N LYS A 66 9.35 -3.57 -36.99
CA LYS A 66 9.53 -3.23 -38.41
C LYS A 66 8.26 -2.69 -39.08
N SER A 67 7.09 -3.16 -38.68
CA SER A 67 5.79 -2.72 -39.21
C SER A 67 5.49 -1.23 -38.96
N LEU A 68 6.07 -0.62 -37.93
CA LEU A 68 5.92 0.82 -37.64
C LEU A 68 7.13 1.67 -38.06
N SER A 69 8.18 1.06 -38.61
CA SER A 69 9.45 1.75 -38.88
C SER A 69 9.33 2.90 -39.89
N GLU A 70 8.38 2.83 -40.83
CA GLU A 70 8.12 3.87 -41.83
C GLU A 70 7.06 4.90 -41.38
N LYS A 71 6.49 4.75 -40.18
CA LYS A 71 5.32 5.51 -39.73
C LYS A 71 5.63 6.71 -38.84
N ASN A 72 6.90 6.92 -38.48
CA ASN A 72 7.36 8.05 -37.64
C ASN A 72 6.44 8.29 -36.43
N ILE A 73 6.59 7.44 -35.42
CA ILE A 73 5.74 7.43 -34.23
C ILE A 73 6.11 8.60 -33.30
N ILE A 74 5.11 9.26 -32.74
CA ILE A 74 5.28 10.40 -31.81
C ILE A 74 4.84 10.07 -30.38
N GLN A 75 4.01 9.04 -30.20
CA GLN A 75 3.57 8.59 -28.89
C GLN A 75 3.29 7.09 -28.91
N VAL A 76 3.55 6.41 -27.78
CA VAL A 76 3.14 5.03 -27.52
C VAL A 76 2.41 4.95 -26.19
N ALA A 77 1.51 3.97 -26.03
CA ALA A 77 0.86 3.66 -24.76
C ALA A 77 0.66 2.14 -24.64
N CYS A 78 0.65 1.63 -23.41
CA CYS A 78 0.44 0.22 -23.11
C CYS A 78 -0.66 0.10 -22.05
N GLY A 79 -1.61 -0.81 -22.28
CA GLY A 79 -2.46 -1.33 -21.23
C GLY A 79 -1.92 -2.66 -20.71
N ASN A 80 -2.77 -3.51 -20.16
CA ASN A 80 -2.33 -4.82 -19.64
C ASN A 80 -1.67 -5.66 -20.75
N ASN A 81 -2.48 -6.08 -21.73
CA ASN A 81 -2.01 -6.95 -22.81
C ASN A 81 -2.20 -6.33 -24.19
N HIS A 82 -2.28 -5.01 -24.28
CA HIS A 82 -2.43 -4.31 -25.55
C HIS A 82 -1.55 -3.06 -25.60
N SER A 83 -1.31 -2.59 -26.83
CA SER A 83 -0.43 -1.48 -27.13
C SER A 83 -1.05 -0.57 -28.18
N LEU A 84 -0.73 0.72 -28.06
CA LEU A 84 -1.11 1.78 -28.97
C LEU A 84 0.12 2.54 -29.44
N ALA A 85 0.10 3.01 -30.68
CA ALA A 85 1.10 3.93 -31.23
C ALA A 85 0.43 4.99 -32.09
N LEU A 86 0.85 6.25 -31.95
CA LEU A 86 0.36 7.38 -32.72
C LEU A 86 1.46 7.88 -33.65
N SER A 87 1.18 7.97 -34.95
CA SER A 87 2.10 8.57 -35.93
C SER A 87 2.01 10.08 -35.96
N LYS A 88 3.06 10.73 -36.49
CA LYS A 88 3.06 12.17 -36.78
C LYS A 88 1.95 12.59 -37.76
N GLU A 89 1.49 11.68 -38.61
CA GLU A 89 0.39 11.88 -39.56
C GLU A 89 -1.00 11.75 -38.92
N GLY A 90 -1.08 11.50 -37.61
CA GLY A 90 -2.34 11.31 -36.88
C GLY A 90 -2.94 9.90 -37.05
N GLN A 91 -2.18 8.95 -37.59
CA GLN A 91 -2.63 7.56 -37.70
C GLN A 91 -2.42 6.84 -36.36
N LEU A 92 -3.48 6.17 -35.88
CA LEU A 92 -3.43 5.33 -34.69
C LEU A 92 -3.24 3.86 -35.08
N PHE A 93 -2.30 3.20 -34.42
CA PHE A 93 -2.05 1.77 -34.53
C PHE A 93 -2.29 1.09 -33.18
N ALA A 94 -2.88 -0.10 -33.20
CA ALA A 94 -3.15 -0.91 -32.01
C ALA A 94 -2.81 -2.38 -32.24
N TRP A 95 -2.29 -3.08 -31.23
CA TRP A 95 -2.04 -4.51 -31.25
C TRP A 95 -2.04 -5.13 -29.84
N GLY A 96 -2.08 -6.45 -29.77
CA GLY A 96 -2.17 -7.25 -28.55
C GLY A 96 -3.54 -7.91 -28.40
N GLN A 97 -3.95 -8.12 -27.14
CA GLN A 97 -5.23 -8.70 -26.76
C GLN A 97 -6.39 -7.78 -27.15
N ASN A 98 -7.49 -8.37 -27.63
CA ASN A 98 -8.68 -7.62 -28.05
C ASN A 98 -10.00 -8.16 -27.47
N THR A 99 -9.95 -8.95 -26.39
CA THR A 99 -11.13 -9.64 -25.81
C THR A 99 -12.34 -8.72 -25.61
N TYR A 100 -12.11 -7.48 -25.15
CA TYR A 100 -13.16 -6.49 -24.87
C TYR A 100 -13.20 -5.38 -25.92
N GLY A 101 -12.49 -5.53 -27.04
CA GLY A 101 -12.42 -4.51 -28.08
C GLY A 101 -11.40 -3.40 -27.86
N GLN A 102 -10.45 -3.56 -26.92
CA GLN A 102 -9.45 -2.55 -26.55
C GLN A 102 -8.54 -2.10 -27.71
N LEU A 103 -8.51 -2.82 -28.84
CA LEU A 103 -7.77 -2.38 -30.04
C LEU A 103 -8.55 -1.40 -30.91
N GLY A 104 -9.89 -1.35 -30.80
CA GLY A 104 -10.72 -0.39 -31.54
C GLY A 104 -10.87 -0.66 -33.05
N ILE A 105 -10.43 -1.83 -33.53
CA ILE A 105 -10.39 -2.20 -34.96
C ILE A 105 -11.62 -2.99 -35.47
N ASP A 106 -12.69 -3.10 -34.66
CA ASP A 106 -13.96 -3.76 -35.02
C ASP A 106 -13.84 -5.22 -35.51
N THR A 107 -12.89 -5.99 -34.95
CA THR A 107 -12.67 -7.41 -35.29
C THR A 107 -13.42 -8.39 -34.38
N LYS A 108 -14.50 -7.95 -33.70
CA LYS A 108 -15.32 -8.76 -32.79
C LYS A 108 -14.53 -9.59 -31.76
N GLY A 109 -13.51 -8.99 -31.15
CA GLY A 109 -12.74 -9.62 -30.08
C GLY A 109 -11.42 -10.28 -30.51
N ALA A 110 -11.12 -10.35 -31.81
CA ALA A 110 -9.91 -11.03 -32.30
C ALA A 110 -8.63 -10.22 -32.01
N SER A 111 -7.76 -10.78 -31.17
CA SER A 111 -6.42 -10.26 -30.84
C SER A 111 -5.53 -10.16 -32.08
N GLN A 112 -4.62 -9.18 -32.08
CA GLN A 112 -3.72 -8.92 -33.21
C GLN A 112 -2.27 -8.96 -32.74
N PRO A 113 -1.42 -9.87 -33.24
CA PRO A 113 -0.02 -9.93 -32.82
C PRO A 113 0.85 -8.82 -33.44
N VAL A 114 0.32 -8.09 -34.42
CA VAL A 114 1.02 -7.04 -35.16
C VAL A 114 0.21 -5.74 -35.16
N PRO A 115 0.87 -4.56 -35.18
CA PRO A 115 0.21 -3.26 -35.27
C PRO A 115 -0.80 -3.20 -36.42
N GLN A 116 -2.07 -2.94 -36.08
CA GLN A 116 -3.16 -2.70 -37.02
C GLN A 116 -3.62 -1.25 -36.95
N CYS A 117 -3.95 -0.65 -38.09
CA CYS A 117 -4.46 0.73 -38.12
C CYS A 117 -5.91 0.79 -37.63
N VAL A 118 -6.20 1.72 -36.72
CA VAL A 118 -7.56 2.00 -36.24
C VAL A 118 -8.25 2.91 -37.26
N THR A 119 -8.88 2.29 -38.27
CA THR A 119 -9.43 2.99 -39.44
C THR A 119 -10.56 3.96 -39.09
N SER A 120 -11.31 3.70 -38.03
CA SER A 120 -12.43 4.55 -37.57
C SER A 120 -12.02 5.96 -37.14
N LEU A 121 -10.74 6.19 -36.83
CA LEU A 121 -10.20 7.52 -36.49
C LEU A 121 -9.32 8.10 -37.62
N THR A 122 -9.28 7.46 -38.78
CA THR A 122 -8.49 7.95 -39.92
C THR A 122 -9.02 9.30 -40.40
N GLY A 123 -8.14 10.27 -40.59
CA GLY A 123 -8.50 11.65 -40.96
C GLY A 123 -8.82 12.55 -39.78
N MET A 124 -8.86 12.03 -38.55
CA MET A 124 -8.96 12.85 -37.35
C MET A 124 -7.57 13.24 -36.83
N PRO A 125 -7.32 14.52 -36.51
CA PRO A 125 -6.04 14.93 -35.94
C PRO A 125 -5.98 14.53 -34.46
N VAL A 126 -5.46 13.33 -34.18
CA VAL A 126 -5.26 12.84 -32.81
C VAL A 126 -4.04 13.53 -32.19
N ALA A 127 -4.23 14.10 -30.99
CA ALA A 127 -3.25 14.83 -30.21
C ALA A 127 -2.60 13.97 -29.11
N GLN A 128 -3.38 13.06 -28.52
CA GLN A 128 -2.91 12.19 -27.43
C GLN A 128 -3.60 10.83 -27.50
N ILE A 129 -2.84 9.78 -27.20
CA ILE A 129 -3.35 8.42 -26.92
C ILE A 129 -3.06 8.02 -25.48
N THR A 130 -3.90 7.17 -24.91
CA THR A 130 -3.66 6.57 -23.59
C THR A 130 -4.38 5.23 -23.48
N ALA A 131 -3.86 4.34 -22.65
CA ALA A 131 -4.41 3.01 -22.43
C ALA A 131 -4.51 2.78 -20.91
N GLY A 132 -5.66 2.28 -20.47
CA GLY A 132 -5.84 1.71 -19.15
C GLY A 132 -5.63 0.21 -19.17
N GLY A 133 -6.12 -0.52 -18.17
CA GLY A 133 -5.96 -1.98 -18.10
C GLY A 133 -6.44 -2.69 -19.37
N GLU A 134 -7.74 -2.54 -19.66
CA GLU A 134 -8.41 -3.19 -20.80
C GLU A 134 -9.26 -2.22 -21.63
N HIS A 135 -8.94 -0.94 -21.57
CA HIS A 135 -9.61 0.12 -22.32
C HIS A 135 -8.59 1.12 -22.86
N SER A 136 -9.01 1.91 -23.86
CA SER A 136 -8.15 2.80 -24.62
C SER A 136 -8.87 4.11 -24.93
N PHE A 137 -8.09 5.19 -25.03
CA PHE A 137 -8.60 6.52 -25.32
C PHE A 137 -7.73 7.27 -26.33
N ALA A 138 -8.39 8.11 -27.13
CA ALA A 138 -7.77 9.11 -27.99
C ALA A 138 -8.38 10.49 -27.76
N LEU A 139 -7.51 11.50 -27.68
CA LEU A 139 -7.85 12.92 -27.66
C LEU A 139 -7.49 13.53 -29.01
N SER A 140 -8.41 14.26 -29.63
CA SER A 140 -8.13 15.03 -30.84
C SER A 140 -7.62 16.45 -30.53
N LEU A 141 -6.99 17.12 -31.50
CA LEU A 141 -6.55 18.51 -31.38
C LEU A 141 -7.72 19.49 -31.13
N SER A 142 -8.95 19.13 -31.48
CA SER A 142 -10.15 19.94 -31.19
C SER A 142 -10.69 19.73 -29.76
N GLY A 143 -10.08 18.84 -28.99
CA GLY A 143 -10.54 18.47 -27.64
C GLY A 143 -11.64 17.41 -27.60
N ALA A 144 -11.98 16.79 -28.74
CA ALA A 144 -12.91 15.66 -28.77
C ALA A 144 -12.24 14.38 -28.24
N VAL A 145 -12.98 13.65 -27.40
CA VAL A 145 -12.52 12.46 -26.67
C VAL A 145 -13.21 11.20 -27.19
N PHE A 146 -12.42 10.18 -27.50
CA PHE A 146 -12.90 8.88 -27.96
C PHE A 146 -12.41 7.78 -27.04
N GLY A 147 -13.32 6.94 -26.54
CA GLY A 147 -13.02 5.79 -25.67
C GLY A 147 -13.51 4.47 -26.28
N TRP A 148 -12.79 3.38 -26.04
CA TRP A 148 -13.17 2.03 -26.45
C TRP A 148 -12.51 0.95 -25.58
N GLY A 149 -12.95 -0.30 -25.70
CA GLY A 149 -12.55 -1.43 -24.87
C GLY A 149 -13.57 -1.79 -23.80
N ARG A 150 -13.08 -2.36 -22.69
CA ARG A 150 -13.90 -2.80 -21.55
C ARG A 150 -14.60 -1.63 -20.88
N ASN A 151 -15.85 -1.81 -20.45
CA ASN A 151 -16.67 -0.76 -19.83
C ASN A 151 -17.58 -1.24 -18.67
N ASP A 152 -17.35 -2.43 -18.12
CA ASP A 152 -18.18 -3.01 -17.04
C ASP A 152 -18.25 -2.16 -15.76
N ARG A 153 -17.31 -1.23 -15.56
CA ARG A 153 -17.26 -0.27 -14.43
C ARG A 153 -17.59 1.17 -14.85
N GLY A 154 -18.00 1.38 -16.11
CA GLY A 154 -18.22 2.70 -16.66
C GLY A 154 -16.94 3.47 -17.02
N GLN A 155 -15.81 2.78 -17.17
CA GLN A 155 -14.49 3.38 -17.45
C GLN A 155 -14.41 4.14 -18.77
N LEU A 156 -15.41 4.00 -19.66
CA LEU A 156 -15.54 4.79 -20.89
C LEU A 156 -16.39 6.07 -20.74
N GLY A 157 -17.15 6.22 -19.65
CA GLY A 157 -17.94 7.42 -19.37
C GLY A 157 -19.15 7.61 -20.31
N LEU A 158 -19.70 6.50 -20.82
CA LEU A 158 -20.74 6.50 -21.87
C LEU A 158 -22.19 6.41 -21.36
N LYS A 159 -22.41 6.49 -20.03
CA LYS A 159 -23.73 6.28 -19.37
C LYS A 159 -24.26 4.84 -19.41
N ASP A 160 -23.38 3.88 -19.63
CA ASP A 160 -23.70 2.46 -19.64
C ASP A 160 -22.46 1.64 -19.27
N THR A 161 -22.62 0.32 -19.22
CA THR A 161 -21.59 -0.65 -18.88
C THR A 161 -21.19 -1.56 -20.06
N GLU A 162 -21.53 -1.17 -21.29
CA GLU A 162 -21.34 -2.02 -22.47
C GLU A 162 -19.94 -1.88 -23.07
N ASP A 163 -19.30 -2.97 -23.47
CA ASP A 163 -17.98 -2.89 -24.10
C ASP A 163 -18.06 -2.28 -25.51
N ARG A 164 -16.98 -1.59 -25.93
CA ARG A 164 -16.93 -0.92 -27.24
C ARG A 164 -15.78 -1.45 -28.07
N HIS A 165 -16.09 -2.10 -29.20
CA HIS A 165 -15.08 -2.63 -30.13
C HIS A 165 -14.53 -1.61 -31.15
N LYS A 166 -15.04 -0.38 -31.11
CA LYS A 166 -14.58 0.75 -31.93
C LYS A 166 -14.55 2.03 -31.08
N PRO A 167 -13.68 2.99 -31.40
CA PRO A 167 -13.68 4.32 -30.81
C PRO A 167 -15.07 4.95 -30.80
N ASN A 168 -15.57 5.26 -29.61
CA ASN A 168 -16.86 5.92 -29.41
C ASN A 168 -16.66 7.32 -28.82
N TYR A 169 -17.42 8.28 -29.33
CA TYR A 169 -17.34 9.67 -28.90
C TYR A 169 -17.97 9.87 -27.51
N VAL A 170 -17.21 10.40 -26.56
CA VAL A 170 -17.68 10.69 -25.21
C VAL A 170 -18.41 12.03 -25.19
N LYS A 171 -19.69 12.01 -25.58
CA LYS A 171 -20.55 13.21 -25.71
C LYS A 171 -20.60 14.08 -24.45
N LEU A 172 -20.43 13.51 -23.27
CA LEU A 172 -20.46 14.27 -22.01
C LEU A 172 -19.27 15.24 -21.82
N LEU A 173 -18.18 15.00 -22.55
CA LEU A 173 -16.99 15.86 -22.56
C LEU A 173 -17.01 16.86 -23.72
N GLU A 174 -18.07 16.85 -24.54
CA GLU A 174 -18.28 17.82 -25.60
C GLU A 174 -18.31 19.25 -25.03
N CYS A 175 -17.66 20.17 -25.74
CA CYS A 175 -17.52 21.57 -25.35
C CYS A 175 -16.79 21.83 -24.03
N LYS A 176 -16.20 20.82 -23.37
CA LYS A 176 -15.40 21.00 -22.14
C LYS A 176 -13.95 21.43 -22.42
N LYS A 177 -13.51 21.40 -23.68
CA LYS A 177 -12.14 21.74 -24.14
C LYS A 177 -11.06 20.89 -23.47
N THR A 178 -11.17 19.56 -23.61
CA THR A 178 -10.21 18.60 -23.05
C THR A 178 -8.80 18.85 -23.54
N ILE A 179 -7.86 18.96 -22.60
CA ILE A 179 -6.44 19.18 -22.89
C ILE A 179 -5.55 17.99 -22.54
N HIS A 180 -6.01 17.06 -21.69
CA HIS A 180 -5.25 15.87 -21.32
C HIS A 180 -6.16 14.72 -20.85
N ILE A 181 -5.79 13.48 -21.14
CA ILE A 181 -6.44 12.26 -20.65
C ILE A 181 -5.41 11.36 -19.96
N SER A 182 -5.77 10.74 -18.85
CA SER A 182 -5.00 9.66 -18.24
C SER A 182 -5.91 8.51 -17.83
N CYS A 183 -5.48 7.28 -18.07
CA CYS A 183 -6.23 6.08 -17.72
C CYS A 183 -5.50 5.30 -16.62
N GLY A 184 -6.25 4.84 -15.61
CA GLY A 184 -5.80 3.82 -14.67
C GLY A 184 -6.28 2.44 -15.09
N GLU A 185 -6.38 1.51 -14.14
CA GLU A 185 -6.74 0.12 -14.44
C GLU A 185 -8.18 0.02 -14.98
N GLU A 186 -9.13 0.52 -14.18
CA GLU A 186 -10.57 0.49 -14.47
C GLU A 186 -11.21 1.88 -14.33
N HIS A 187 -10.42 2.95 -14.45
CA HIS A 187 -10.92 4.33 -14.39
C HIS A 187 -10.18 5.26 -15.33
N THR A 188 -10.80 6.39 -15.65
CA THR A 188 -10.26 7.43 -16.53
C THR A 188 -10.39 8.79 -15.87
N ALA A 189 -9.34 9.60 -16.01
CA ALA A 189 -9.31 11.00 -15.61
C ALA A 189 -9.06 11.91 -16.81
N VAL A 190 -9.74 13.05 -16.86
CA VAL A 190 -9.71 14.01 -17.96
C VAL A 190 -9.49 15.42 -17.44
N LEU A 191 -8.55 16.16 -18.04
CA LEU A 191 -8.22 17.53 -17.65
C LEU A 191 -8.94 18.52 -18.55
N THR A 192 -9.94 19.18 -17.97
CA THR A 192 -10.55 20.44 -18.44
C THR A 192 -10.65 21.39 -17.25
N LYS A 193 -11.71 21.21 -16.47
CA LYS A 193 -11.69 21.07 -15.02
C LYS A 193 -11.58 19.55 -14.77
N ILE A 194 -10.93 19.06 -13.73
CA ILE A 194 -10.69 17.61 -13.65
C ILE A 194 -12.03 16.88 -13.62
N TYR A 195 -12.20 15.91 -14.50
CA TYR A 195 -13.31 14.95 -14.48
C TYR A 195 -12.73 13.54 -14.31
N SER A 196 -13.44 12.67 -13.60
CA SER A 196 -13.09 11.26 -13.44
C SER A 196 -14.33 10.38 -13.56
N PHE A 197 -14.13 9.14 -14.02
CA PHE A 197 -15.18 8.14 -14.22
C PHE A 197 -14.60 6.73 -14.29
N GLY A 198 -15.42 5.70 -14.12
CA GLY A 198 -15.02 4.30 -13.99
C GLY A 198 -15.13 3.78 -12.56
N ARG A 199 -14.30 2.81 -12.20
CA ARG A 199 -14.32 2.16 -10.88
C ARG A 199 -14.00 3.16 -9.77
N GLY A 200 -14.77 3.12 -8.68
CA GLY A 200 -14.65 4.05 -7.55
C GLY A 200 -14.21 3.44 -6.23
N GLU A 201 -14.21 2.10 -6.10
CA GLU A 201 -14.10 1.39 -4.81
C GLU A 201 -12.88 1.76 -3.94
N ASN A 202 -11.79 2.25 -4.54
CA ASN A 202 -10.56 2.65 -3.85
C ASN A 202 -10.42 4.19 -3.72
N GLY A 203 -11.47 4.96 -4.01
CA GLY A 203 -11.44 6.42 -4.03
C GLY A 203 -10.65 7.01 -5.19
N GLN A 204 -10.29 6.19 -6.20
CA GLN A 204 -9.39 6.56 -7.32
C GLN A 204 -9.93 7.67 -8.22
N LEU A 205 -11.23 7.95 -8.12
CA LEU A 205 -11.90 9.02 -8.85
C LEU A 205 -11.70 10.38 -8.19
N GLY A 206 -11.30 10.44 -6.91
CA GLY A 206 -11.02 11.70 -6.21
C GLY A 206 -12.25 12.57 -5.93
N ASN A 207 -13.46 12.06 -6.15
CA ASN A 207 -14.73 12.76 -5.90
C ASN A 207 -15.29 12.54 -4.48
N ARG A 208 -14.51 11.93 -3.56
CA ARG A 208 -14.90 11.55 -2.19
C ARG A 208 -16.00 10.48 -2.10
N GLU A 209 -16.28 9.82 -3.22
CA GLU A 209 -17.20 8.69 -3.29
C GLU A 209 -16.42 7.41 -3.61
N THR A 210 -16.95 6.27 -3.17
CA THR A 210 -16.39 4.94 -3.48
C THR A 210 -17.22 4.16 -4.51
N GLY A 211 -18.30 4.75 -5.02
CA GLY A 211 -19.15 4.15 -6.04
C GLY A 211 -18.58 4.32 -7.45
N ASP A 212 -18.81 3.33 -8.30
CA ASP A 212 -18.47 3.38 -9.72
C ASP A 212 -19.26 4.49 -10.43
N GLN A 213 -18.61 5.21 -11.34
CA GLN A 213 -19.18 6.37 -12.03
C GLN A 213 -19.26 6.10 -13.53
N LEU A 214 -20.48 5.90 -14.03
CA LEU A 214 -20.74 5.64 -15.46
C LEU A 214 -20.61 6.90 -16.34
N VAL A 215 -20.39 8.05 -15.74
CA VAL A 215 -20.32 9.37 -16.39
C VAL A 215 -19.16 10.19 -15.84
N PRO A 216 -18.52 11.04 -16.66
CA PRO A 216 -17.50 11.96 -16.19
C PRO A 216 -18.08 12.94 -15.16
N LEU A 217 -17.63 12.82 -13.91
CA LEU A 217 -17.99 13.73 -12.82
C LEU A 217 -16.83 14.64 -12.43
N PRO A 218 -17.11 15.91 -12.06
CA PRO A 218 -16.06 16.85 -11.70
C PRO A 218 -15.39 16.47 -10.37
N VAL A 219 -14.07 16.65 -10.32
CA VAL A 219 -13.24 16.47 -9.12
C VAL A 219 -12.94 17.83 -8.51
N ASN A 220 -13.47 18.10 -7.33
CA ASN A 220 -13.24 19.36 -6.61
C ASN A 220 -11.93 19.29 -5.80
N ILE A 221 -10.93 20.07 -6.21
CA ILE A 221 -9.65 20.16 -5.48
C ILE A 221 -9.52 21.45 -4.65
N THR A 222 -10.62 22.09 -4.25
CA THR A 222 -10.58 23.26 -3.34
C THR A 222 -11.03 22.82 -1.96
N ASP A 223 -10.09 22.61 -1.05
CA ASP A 223 -10.31 22.64 0.41
C ASP A 223 -8.94 22.86 1.09
N THR A 224 -8.46 24.11 1.05
CA THR A 224 -7.62 24.66 2.11
C THR A 224 -8.46 25.74 2.78
N PRO A 225 -8.92 25.57 4.03
CA PRO A 225 -9.48 26.70 4.76
C PRO A 225 -8.31 27.64 5.05
N ASP A 226 -8.25 28.75 4.33
CA ASP A 226 -7.41 29.88 4.71
C ASP A 226 -7.89 30.36 6.08
N LYS A 227 -7.18 29.92 7.13
CA LYS A 227 -7.15 30.62 8.41
C LYS A 227 -6.42 31.93 8.16
N ASN A 228 -7.14 32.93 7.64
CA ASN A 228 -6.95 34.34 7.89
C ASN A 228 -7.93 35.13 7.01
N GLY A 229 -8.99 35.62 7.63
CA GLY A 229 -9.83 36.64 7.02
C GLY A 229 -8.99 37.87 6.72
N THR A 230 -8.74 38.15 5.44
CA THR A 230 -8.58 39.50 4.94
C THR A 230 -9.12 39.50 3.51
N GLU A 231 -10.28 40.12 3.34
CA GLU A 231 -10.77 40.54 2.02
C GLU A 231 -9.75 41.51 1.43
N ASN A 232 -8.93 41.02 0.51
CA ASN A 232 -8.35 41.84 -0.54
C ASN A 232 -8.57 41.10 -1.85
N GLY A 233 -9.44 41.66 -2.69
CA GLY A 233 -9.89 41.07 -3.93
C GLY A 233 -8.75 40.87 -4.93
N LEU A 234 -8.24 39.63 -5.00
CA LEU A 234 -7.73 39.00 -6.21
C LEU A 234 -7.65 37.47 -5.98
N THR A 235 -8.80 36.78 -5.97
CA THR A 235 -8.85 35.32 -5.78
C THR A 235 -8.49 34.58 -7.07
N THR A 236 -7.20 34.37 -7.32
CA THR A 236 -6.75 33.48 -8.40
C THR A 236 -6.74 32.02 -7.91
N LYS A 237 -7.72 31.22 -8.35
CA LYS A 237 -7.79 29.77 -8.05
C LYS A 237 -6.52 29.05 -8.57
N PRO A 238 -5.96 28.08 -7.82
CA PRO A 238 -4.81 27.29 -8.29
C PRO A 238 -5.19 26.45 -9.53
N ALA A 239 -4.43 26.61 -10.61
CA ALA A 239 -4.65 25.90 -11.87
C ALA A 239 -3.88 24.56 -11.89
N VAL A 240 -4.58 23.47 -12.21
CA VAL A 240 -3.97 22.16 -12.45
C VAL A 240 -3.27 22.15 -13.80
N LYS A 241 -2.03 21.70 -13.82
CA LYS A 241 -1.16 21.63 -15.00
C LYS A 241 -1.26 20.29 -15.72
N ARG A 242 -1.26 19.18 -14.98
CA ARG A 242 -1.30 17.81 -15.53
C ARG A 242 -2.07 16.88 -14.61
N ILE A 243 -2.58 15.79 -15.18
CA ILE A 243 -3.21 14.69 -14.45
C ILE A 243 -2.55 13.39 -14.84
N PHE A 244 -2.59 12.42 -13.92
CA PHE A 244 -2.03 11.11 -14.11
C PHE A 244 -2.94 10.09 -13.42
N ALA A 245 -3.00 8.89 -13.97
CA ALA A 245 -3.77 7.77 -13.48
C ALA A 245 -3.00 6.49 -13.82
N GLY A 246 -3.03 5.53 -12.91
CA GLY A 246 -2.33 4.24 -13.00
C GLY A 246 -2.76 3.35 -11.84
N GLY A 247 -2.88 2.04 -12.05
CA GLY A 247 -3.47 1.19 -11.02
C GLY A 247 -4.87 1.64 -10.65
N ASN A 248 -5.15 1.54 -9.36
CA ASN A 248 -6.38 2.04 -8.75
C ASN A 248 -6.18 3.46 -8.19
N GLN A 249 -5.43 4.35 -8.85
CA GLN A 249 -5.07 5.66 -8.31
C GLN A 249 -5.02 6.78 -9.37
N SER A 250 -5.17 8.03 -8.91
CA SER A 250 -5.11 9.25 -9.74
C SER A 250 -4.40 10.40 -9.01
N PHE A 251 -3.65 11.24 -9.73
CA PHE A 251 -2.99 12.43 -9.18
C PHE A 251 -2.99 13.61 -10.15
N ALA A 252 -2.83 14.82 -9.62
CA ALA A 252 -2.83 16.07 -10.37
C ALA A 252 -1.65 16.98 -9.97
N GLU A 253 -0.86 17.45 -10.93
CA GLU A 253 0.19 18.46 -10.72
C GLU A 253 -0.44 19.85 -10.73
N ARG A 254 -0.18 20.67 -9.71
CA ARG A 254 -0.63 22.07 -9.61
C ARG A 254 0.48 23.04 -10.03
N ASN A 255 0.11 24.24 -10.49
CA ASN A 255 1.06 25.34 -10.63
C ASN A 255 1.37 25.96 -9.25
N ASP A 256 2.65 26.12 -8.92
CA ASP A 256 3.07 26.94 -7.77
C ASP A 256 2.94 28.43 -8.10
N GLU A 257 2.45 29.21 -7.14
CA GLU A 257 2.45 30.67 -7.23
C GLU A 257 3.90 31.19 -7.26
N VAL A 258 4.25 31.92 -8.33
CA VAL A 258 5.42 32.81 -8.31
C VAL A 258 4.96 34.13 -7.67
N GLY A 259 4.92 34.16 -6.34
CA GLY A 259 4.73 35.36 -5.54
C GLY A 259 6.08 35.95 -5.12
N LEU A 260 6.34 37.20 -5.52
CA LEU A 260 7.53 37.99 -5.23
C LEU A 260 7.81 38.08 -3.71
N VAL A 261 8.99 37.62 -3.26
CA VAL A 261 9.58 38.00 -1.96
C VAL A 261 11.03 38.46 -2.20
N PRO A 262 11.47 39.63 -1.67
CA PRO A 262 12.83 40.14 -1.88
C PRO A 262 13.87 39.39 -1.03
N SER A 263 15.00 39.09 -1.66
CA SER A 263 16.30 38.73 -1.06
C SER A 263 16.28 37.70 0.09
N VAL A 264 16.25 36.42 -0.26
CA VAL A 264 16.82 35.34 0.56
C VAL A 264 17.70 34.47 -0.34
N ASN A 265 18.84 34.03 0.23
CA ASN A 265 19.97 33.38 -0.44
C ASN A 265 19.61 32.38 -1.58
N PRO A 266 20.28 32.45 -2.75
CA PRO A 266 20.01 31.56 -3.90
C PRO A 266 20.39 30.08 -3.69
N SER A 267 20.89 29.68 -2.53
CA SER A 267 21.37 28.31 -2.26
C SER A 267 20.30 27.36 -1.72
N ALA A 268 19.10 27.86 -1.36
CA ALA A 268 18.02 27.04 -0.80
C ALA A 268 16.83 26.81 -1.76
N LEU A 269 16.80 27.46 -2.93
CA LEU A 269 15.63 27.46 -3.83
C LEU A 269 15.73 26.47 -5.02
N ASN A 270 16.76 25.61 -5.06
CA ASN A 270 17.03 24.72 -6.20
C ASN A 270 16.70 23.23 -5.98
N THR A 271 16.04 22.87 -4.88
CA THR A 271 15.87 21.44 -4.50
C THR A 271 14.49 20.85 -4.83
N LEU A 272 13.55 21.61 -5.40
CA LEU A 272 12.16 21.17 -5.61
C LEU A 272 11.76 20.80 -7.04
N LYS A 273 12.72 20.48 -7.90
CA LYS A 273 12.45 19.74 -9.15
C LYS A 273 13.57 18.76 -9.43
N LYS A 274 13.33 17.47 -9.21
CA LYS A 274 14.02 16.36 -9.89
C LYS A 274 13.40 15.03 -9.51
N ILE A 275 12.47 14.56 -10.33
CA ILE A 275 12.24 13.12 -10.49
C ILE A 275 13.47 12.59 -11.24
N MET A 276 14.25 11.71 -10.61
CA MET A 276 15.46 11.11 -11.16
C MET A 276 15.18 9.64 -11.53
N THR A 277 15.56 9.22 -12.74
CA THR A 277 15.30 7.88 -13.27
C THR A 277 16.26 6.82 -12.73
N LEU A 278 15.70 5.64 -12.42
CA LEU A 278 16.36 4.43 -11.92
C LEU A 278 17.45 3.87 -12.86
N ASP A 279 17.37 4.18 -14.16
CA ASP A 279 18.22 3.56 -15.19
C ASP A 279 19.71 3.96 -15.14
N SER A 280 20.04 5.10 -14.52
CA SER A 280 21.45 5.51 -14.39
C SER A 280 22.20 4.83 -13.23
N LEU A 281 21.47 4.10 -12.38
CA LEU A 281 21.93 3.59 -11.10
C LEU A 281 22.10 2.05 -11.09
N LEU A 282 21.42 1.36 -12.01
CA LEU A 282 21.35 -0.10 -12.10
C LEU A 282 22.60 -0.79 -12.68
N GLU A 283 23.58 -0.04 -13.19
CA GLU A 283 24.73 -0.64 -13.90
C GLU A 283 25.92 -1.05 -13.00
N LYS A 284 25.84 -0.92 -11.66
CA LYS A 284 26.93 -1.38 -10.77
C LYS A 284 26.45 -2.21 -9.58
N GLU A 285 26.73 -3.51 -9.67
CA GLU A 285 26.76 -4.57 -8.65
C GLU A 285 25.73 -4.47 -7.51
N MET A 286 24.60 -5.16 -7.68
CA MET A 286 23.60 -5.42 -6.63
C MET A 286 23.45 -6.92 -6.37
N ASP A 287 23.13 -7.28 -5.12
CA ASP A 287 22.84 -8.67 -4.72
C ASP A 287 21.50 -9.17 -5.30
N LYS A 288 21.40 -10.49 -5.51
CA LYS A 288 20.24 -11.16 -6.11
C LYS A 288 18.94 -10.99 -5.31
N ASN A 289 18.98 -10.88 -3.98
CA ASN A 289 17.78 -10.75 -3.17
C ASN A 289 17.19 -9.33 -3.22
N THR A 290 18.06 -8.33 -3.22
CA THR A 290 17.68 -6.92 -3.40
C THR A 290 17.12 -6.65 -4.79
N THR A 291 17.75 -7.24 -5.82
CA THR A 291 17.25 -7.19 -7.19
C THR A 291 15.85 -7.83 -7.29
N LYS A 292 15.60 -8.94 -6.58
CA LYS A 292 14.29 -9.61 -6.57
C LYS A 292 13.19 -8.80 -5.88
N ALA A 293 13.49 -8.09 -4.79
CA ALA A 293 12.51 -7.23 -4.09
C ALA A 293 12.19 -5.96 -4.90
N ILE A 294 13.19 -5.35 -5.55
CA ILE A 294 12.96 -4.21 -6.45
C ILE A 294 12.20 -4.67 -7.69
N VAL A 295 12.60 -5.79 -8.32
CA VAL A 295 11.85 -6.36 -9.45
C VAL A 295 10.42 -6.71 -9.05
N ARG A 296 10.16 -7.18 -7.82
CA ARG A 296 8.80 -7.43 -7.32
C ARG A 296 8.00 -6.14 -7.11
N ALA A 297 8.58 -5.18 -6.39
CA ALA A 297 8.03 -3.84 -6.17
C ALA A 297 7.67 -3.10 -7.47
N PHE A 298 8.44 -3.33 -8.54
CA PHE A 298 8.26 -2.74 -9.86
C PHE A 298 7.68 -3.71 -10.90
N SER A 299 7.27 -4.92 -10.51
CA SER A 299 6.58 -5.90 -11.38
C SER A 299 5.06 -5.75 -11.38
N SER A 300 4.52 -4.87 -10.54
CA SER A 300 3.22 -4.24 -10.76
C SER A 300 3.34 -3.37 -12.02
N SER A 301 2.77 -3.85 -13.11
CA SER A 301 2.98 -3.36 -14.47
C SER A 301 2.44 -1.95 -14.76
N GLN A 302 2.05 -1.17 -13.75
CA GLN A 302 1.28 0.06 -13.91
C GLN A 302 1.93 1.31 -13.28
N ASN A 303 3.10 1.14 -12.64
CA ASN A 303 3.83 2.23 -11.97
C ASN A 303 4.75 3.06 -12.90
N LEU A 304 4.72 2.82 -14.22
CA LEU A 304 5.67 3.37 -15.19
C LEU A 304 5.04 4.19 -16.31
N SER A 305 3.94 4.89 -16.04
CA SER A 305 3.46 5.99 -16.92
C SER A 305 4.08 7.33 -16.49
N GLY A 306 5.39 7.33 -16.22
CA GLY A 306 6.15 8.52 -15.84
C GLY A 306 6.82 9.14 -17.06
N SER A 307 6.39 10.34 -17.43
CA SER A 307 7.09 11.23 -18.36
C SER A 307 8.48 11.56 -17.82
N PHE A 308 9.48 10.77 -18.16
CA PHE A 308 10.87 11.09 -17.84
C PHE A 308 11.43 12.05 -18.89
N LEU A 309 12.19 13.06 -18.43
CA LEU A 309 13.03 14.02 -19.18
C LEU A 309 12.45 15.46 -19.37
N ASP A 310 12.51 16.27 -18.29
CA ASP A 310 13.38 17.47 -18.14
C ASP A 310 12.76 18.80 -17.62
N VAL A 311 13.58 19.55 -16.88
CA VAL A 311 13.40 20.95 -16.51
C VAL A 311 14.22 21.80 -17.49
N SER A 312 13.60 22.27 -18.58
CA SER A 312 13.78 23.65 -19.03
C SER A 312 12.72 24.02 -20.07
N LYS A 313 12.41 25.30 -20.09
CA LYS A 313 11.35 25.94 -20.87
C LYS A 313 11.67 25.82 -22.35
N ASP A 314 11.00 24.91 -23.05
CA ASP A 314 10.48 25.11 -24.41
C ASP A 314 9.50 23.97 -24.72
N GLY A 315 8.40 24.29 -25.41
CA GLY A 315 7.21 23.44 -25.59
C GLY A 315 7.39 22.17 -26.45
N HIS A 316 8.61 21.66 -26.64
CA HIS A 316 8.87 20.40 -27.34
C HIS A 316 10.06 19.67 -26.70
N PHE A 317 9.87 18.38 -26.44
CA PHE A 317 10.68 17.55 -25.56
C PHE A 317 12.04 17.14 -26.16
N ASN A 318 13.14 17.40 -25.45
CA ASN A 318 14.46 16.82 -25.70
C ASN A 318 15.34 16.90 -24.44
N THR A 319 16.22 15.92 -24.18
CA THR A 319 17.34 16.04 -23.20
C THR A 319 18.68 15.93 -23.91
N ASN A 320 19.82 16.06 -23.23
CA ASN A 320 21.20 15.72 -23.66
C ASN A 320 22.01 15.16 -22.46
N GLY A 321 23.10 14.42 -22.72
CA GLY A 321 23.87 13.65 -21.71
C GLY A 321 25.35 14.02 -21.52
N GLU A 322 26.02 13.15 -20.73
CA GLU A 322 27.47 13.03 -20.38
C GLU A 322 27.99 13.96 -19.25
N ALA A 323 28.79 13.54 -18.24
CA ALA A 323 29.66 12.37 -18.10
C ALA A 323 29.97 11.95 -16.62
N CYS A 324 29.85 10.64 -16.37
CA CYS A 324 30.79 9.64 -15.79
C CYS A 324 31.93 9.99 -14.78
N ALA A 325 31.77 9.41 -13.57
CA ALA A 325 32.62 8.39 -12.90
C ALA A 325 33.99 8.69 -12.21
N GLN A 326 34.07 8.05 -11.03
CA GLN A 326 35.21 7.48 -10.29
C GLN A 326 36.03 8.36 -9.33
N LYS A 327 35.84 8.09 -8.04
CA LYS A 327 36.93 7.69 -7.13
C LYS A 327 36.40 7.01 -5.86
N LEU A 328 37.07 5.90 -5.50
CA LEU A 328 37.22 5.25 -4.18
C LEU A 328 36.13 4.28 -3.68
N PHE A 329 36.63 3.20 -3.07
CA PHE A 329 35.97 1.98 -2.55
C PHE A 329 35.10 2.26 -1.28
N PRO A 330 34.84 1.29 -0.39
CA PRO A 330 33.72 0.35 -0.26
C PRO A 330 32.79 0.68 0.93
N THR A 331 31.48 0.96 0.75
CA THR A 331 30.46 1.06 1.85
C THR A 331 29.01 1.35 1.39
N ASN A 332 28.76 1.61 0.10
CA ASN A 332 27.62 2.43 -0.34
C ASN A 332 26.39 1.71 -0.93
N THR A 333 26.32 0.38 -0.98
CA THR A 333 25.15 -0.34 -1.53
C THR A 333 23.85 0.00 -0.78
N GLN A 334 23.97 0.32 0.51
CA GLN A 334 22.84 0.63 1.38
C GLN A 334 22.39 2.11 1.31
N THR A 335 23.29 3.01 0.92
CA THR A 335 22.99 4.46 0.84
C THR A 335 22.04 4.74 -0.32
N ILE A 336 22.25 4.05 -1.44
CA ILE A 336 21.49 4.19 -2.69
C ILE A 336 20.03 3.74 -2.53
N ILE A 337 19.78 2.59 -1.90
CA ILE A 337 18.43 2.08 -1.65
C ILE A 337 17.68 3.04 -0.72
N ASN A 338 18.36 3.51 0.32
CA ASN A 338 17.79 4.50 1.23
C ASN A 338 17.51 5.82 0.51
N GLU A 339 18.36 6.28 -0.41
CA GLU A 339 18.10 7.49 -1.22
C GLU A 339 16.88 7.33 -2.15
N ILE A 340 16.74 6.19 -2.83
CA ILE A 340 15.58 5.89 -3.69
C ILE A 340 14.30 5.78 -2.85
N GLN A 341 14.35 5.07 -1.73
CA GLN A 341 13.22 4.96 -0.81
C GLN A 341 12.83 6.33 -0.24
N GLN A 342 13.78 7.15 0.22
CA GLN A 342 13.49 8.51 0.73
C GLN A 342 12.88 9.43 -0.33
N GLN A 343 13.19 9.25 -1.62
CA GLN A 343 12.59 10.01 -2.72
C GLN A 343 11.18 9.53 -3.10
N LEU A 344 10.88 8.23 -2.92
CA LEU A 344 9.58 7.63 -3.26
C LEU A 344 8.59 7.59 -2.11
N ILE A 345 9.07 7.63 -0.86
CA ILE A 345 8.26 7.67 0.35
C ILE A 345 7.20 8.79 0.36
N PRO A 346 7.48 10.02 -0.12
CA PRO A 346 6.47 11.07 -0.21
C PRO A 346 5.32 10.75 -1.18
N TYR A 347 5.45 9.68 -1.97
CA TYR A 347 4.49 9.22 -2.96
C TYR A 347 4.00 7.79 -2.60
N PRO A 348 3.30 7.62 -1.45
CA PRO A 348 2.74 6.33 -0.99
C PRO A 348 1.95 5.60 -2.07
N CYS A 349 1.34 6.38 -2.95
CA CYS A 349 0.52 5.98 -4.08
C CYS A 349 1.24 5.12 -5.15
N ILE A 350 2.56 5.17 -5.22
CA ILE A 350 3.34 4.43 -6.24
C ILE A 350 3.39 2.93 -5.92
N PHE A 351 3.20 2.54 -4.67
CA PHE A 351 3.35 1.14 -4.26
C PHE A 351 1.97 0.50 -4.07
N ASP A 352 1.79 -0.71 -4.61
CA ASP A 352 0.69 -1.56 -4.14
C ASP A 352 0.99 -2.06 -2.72
N PHE A 353 -0.01 -2.65 -2.07
CA PHE A 353 0.13 -3.04 -0.66
C PHE A 353 1.24 -4.08 -0.45
N GLU A 354 1.37 -5.06 -1.34
CA GLU A 354 2.43 -6.09 -1.26
C GLU A 354 3.82 -5.46 -1.39
N THR A 355 3.99 -4.50 -2.29
CA THR A 355 5.22 -3.74 -2.45
C THR A 355 5.56 -2.93 -1.20
N LYS A 356 4.57 -2.27 -0.57
CA LYS A 356 4.79 -1.53 0.68
C LYS A 356 5.30 -2.45 1.80
N LEU A 357 4.79 -3.68 1.88
CA LEU A 357 5.27 -4.70 2.83
C LEU A 357 6.73 -5.10 2.56
N GLU A 358 7.11 -5.27 1.29
CA GLU A 358 8.50 -5.57 0.92
C GLU A 358 9.45 -4.40 1.26
N VAL A 359 9.03 -3.16 0.98
CA VAL A 359 9.77 -1.94 1.34
C VAL A 359 9.99 -1.86 2.86
N LEU A 360 8.95 -2.12 3.66
CA LEU A 360 9.04 -2.18 5.11
C LEU A 360 10.01 -3.26 5.59
N SER A 361 9.93 -4.46 5.02
CA SER A 361 10.86 -5.56 5.35
C SER A 361 12.32 -5.19 5.05
N LEU A 362 12.56 -4.51 3.93
CA LEU A 362 13.90 -4.12 3.51
C LEU A 362 14.49 -3.03 4.40
N GLU A 363 13.72 -1.99 4.70
CA GLU A 363 14.18 -0.89 5.57
C GLU A 363 14.46 -1.38 6.98
N THR A 364 13.59 -2.22 7.54
CA THR A 364 13.79 -2.74 8.90
C THR A 364 14.99 -3.67 9.02
N LYS A 365 15.30 -4.46 7.98
CA LYS A 365 16.56 -5.23 7.91
C LYS A 365 17.78 -4.32 7.78
N THR A 366 17.65 -3.26 6.98
CA THR A 366 18.70 -2.25 6.79
C THR A 366 19.07 -1.56 8.09
N LEU A 367 18.08 -1.05 8.83
CA LEU A 367 18.30 -0.36 10.10
C LEU A 367 18.96 -1.26 11.14
N ARG A 368 18.56 -2.55 11.17
CA ARG A 368 19.20 -3.57 12.01
C ARG A 368 20.67 -3.76 11.66
N ASN A 369 20.99 -3.89 10.37
CA ASN A 369 22.36 -4.12 9.91
C ASN A 369 23.27 -2.90 10.10
N LYS A 370 22.77 -1.68 9.87
CA LYS A 370 23.55 -0.44 10.04
C LYS A 370 23.99 -0.21 11.49
N ASN A 371 23.11 -0.49 12.44
CA ASN A 371 23.33 -0.08 13.83
C ASN A 371 24.15 -1.10 14.64
N SER A 372 24.42 -2.31 14.12
CA SER A 372 25.16 -3.39 14.82
C SER A 372 24.70 -3.60 16.27
N GLN A 373 23.43 -3.32 16.57
CA GLN A 373 22.89 -3.31 17.93
C GLN A 373 22.68 -4.75 18.38
N PRO A 374 23.03 -5.10 19.64
CA PRO A 374 22.63 -6.37 20.22
C PRO A 374 21.10 -6.47 20.22
N ALA A 375 20.58 -7.69 20.08
CA ALA A 375 19.15 -7.93 20.17
C ALA A 375 18.59 -7.38 21.50
N LEU A 376 17.48 -6.65 21.43
CA LEU A 376 16.75 -6.21 22.62
C LEU A 376 16.14 -7.45 23.27
N ARG A 377 16.60 -7.78 24.48
CA ARG A 377 16.12 -8.92 25.24
C ARG A 377 15.15 -8.49 26.31
N LEU A 378 13.92 -8.99 26.25
CA LEU A 378 12.92 -8.80 27.30
C LEU A 378 12.71 -10.12 28.03
N ALA A 379 12.94 -10.11 29.34
CA ALA A 379 12.61 -11.23 30.22
C ALA A 379 11.27 -10.92 30.90
N VAL A 380 10.26 -11.78 30.68
CA VAL A 380 8.88 -11.55 31.15
C VAL A 380 8.32 -12.77 31.86
N SER A 381 7.54 -12.57 32.93
CA SER A 381 6.73 -13.64 33.52
C SER A 381 5.40 -13.77 32.78
N ARG A 382 4.87 -14.99 32.67
CA ARG A 382 3.54 -15.24 32.09
C ARG A 382 2.39 -14.60 32.89
N ASP A 383 2.60 -14.35 34.18
CA ASP A 383 1.58 -13.79 35.07
C ASP A 383 1.56 -12.24 35.09
N ARG A 384 2.57 -11.60 34.49
CA ARG A 384 2.76 -10.13 34.56
C ARG A 384 3.34 -9.59 33.26
N ILE A 385 2.79 -9.98 32.13
CA ILE A 385 3.41 -9.76 30.82
C ILE A 385 3.49 -8.28 30.50
N VAL A 386 2.41 -7.52 30.75
CA VAL A 386 2.41 -6.08 30.49
C VAL A 386 3.39 -5.37 31.42
N GLN A 387 3.31 -5.64 32.72
CA GLN A 387 4.16 -4.97 33.72
C GLN A 387 5.66 -5.26 33.50
N ASP A 388 6.03 -6.52 33.29
CA ASP A 388 7.43 -6.92 33.11
C ASP A 388 7.98 -6.39 31.77
N ALA A 389 7.18 -6.36 30.70
CA ALA A 389 7.58 -5.80 29.40
C ALA A 389 7.88 -4.30 29.48
N LEU A 390 6.97 -3.52 30.10
CA LEU A 390 7.14 -2.08 30.27
C LEU A 390 8.34 -1.76 31.19
N CYS A 391 8.54 -2.55 32.24
CA CYS A 391 9.72 -2.46 33.10
C CYS A 391 11.02 -2.74 32.32
N GLY A 392 11.04 -3.83 31.54
CA GLY A 392 12.17 -4.21 30.71
C GLY A 392 12.55 -3.14 29.68
N LEU A 393 11.57 -2.50 29.03
CA LEU A 393 11.82 -1.38 28.12
C LEU A 393 12.38 -0.14 28.84
N THR A 394 11.87 0.15 30.04
CA THR A 394 12.35 1.28 30.86
C THR A 394 13.83 1.11 31.24
N LEU A 395 14.24 -0.13 31.57
CA LEU A 395 15.63 -0.46 31.89
C LEU A 395 16.57 -0.39 30.67
N ASN A 396 16.03 -0.53 29.46
CA ASN A 396 16.79 -0.54 28.19
C ASN A 396 16.72 0.79 27.41
N ARG A 397 16.37 1.91 28.06
CA ARG A 397 16.18 3.24 27.42
C ARG A 397 17.39 3.78 26.64
N SER A 398 18.59 3.21 26.80
CA SER A 398 19.83 3.66 26.14
C SER A 398 20.14 2.96 24.80
N ALA A 399 19.43 1.88 24.45
CA ALA A 399 19.59 1.20 23.18
C ALA A 399 18.63 1.79 22.14
N GLY A 400 19.10 2.11 20.94
CA GLY A 400 18.19 2.47 19.84
C GLY A 400 17.27 1.29 19.54
N TYR A 401 15.94 1.51 19.55
CA TYR A 401 14.92 0.46 19.35
C TYR A 401 14.83 -0.06 17.90
N PHE A 402 15.95 -0.07 17.18
CA PHE A 402 16.11 -0.66 15.85
C PHE A 402 16.68 -2.09 15.91
N ALA A 403 16.88 -2.63 17.11
CA ALA A 403 17.41 -3.97 17.34
C ALA A 403 16.36 -5.05 17.06
N ALA A 404 16.83 -6.27 16.75
CA ALA A 404 15.97 -7.44 16.75
C ALA A 404 15.41 -7.68 18.16
N LEU A 405 14.11 -7.88 18.30
CA LEU A 405 13.49 -8.19 19.59
C LEU A 405 13.55 -9.70 19.87
N GLN A 406 13.98 -10.06 21.07
CA GLN A 406 13.96 -11.42 21.59
C GLN A 406 13.28 -11.42 22.96
N VAL A 407 12.19 -12.18 23.07
CA VAL A 407 11.51 -12.38 24.35
C VAL A 407 11.91 -13.72 24.93
N GLN A 408 12.11 -13.74 26.25
CA GLN A 408 12.31 -14.94 27.04
C GLN A 408 11.30 -14.96 28.19
N PHE A 409 10.54 -16.05 28.32
CA PHE A 409 9.72 -16.27 29.50
C PHE A 409 10.59 -16.74 30.67
N ILE A 410 10.42 -16.13 31.84
CA ILE A 410 11.20 -16.45 33.04
C ILE A 410 10.94 -17.91 33.44
N GLY A 411 12.01 -18.70 33.58
CA GLY A 411 11.93 -20.13 33.89
C GLY A 411 11.89 -21.05 32.66
N GLU A 412 11.82 -20.48 31.45
CA GLU A 412 11.83 -21.23 30.20
C GLU A 412 13.18 -21.08 29.47
N SER A 413 13.66 -22.18 28.89
CA SER A 413 14.94 -22.24 28.17
C SER A 413 14.83 -21.80 26.70
N CYS A 414 13.61 -21.61 26.19
CA CYS A 414 13.36 -21.34 24.79
C CYS A 414 13.43 -19.83 24.47
N VAL A 415 14.09 -19.50 23.36
CA VAL A 415 14.14 -18.15 22.80
C VAL A 415 13.96 -18.26 21.29
N GLY A 416 13.18 -17.38 20.69
CA GLY A 416 12.99 -17.38 19.24
C GLY A 416 11.89 -16.44 18.75
N HIS A 417 11.74 -16.39 17.43
CA HIS A 417 10.71 -15.57 16.78
C HIS A 417 9.30 -15.98 17.21
N GLY A 418 9.01 -17.29 17.28
CA GLY A 418 7.72 -17.78 17.73
C GLY A 418 7.39 -17.44 19.19
N VAL A 419 8.38 -17.50 20.09
CA VAL A 419 8.22 -17.08 21.50
C VAL A 419 7.92 -15.58 21.59
N SER A 420 8.58 -14.77 20.76
CA SER A 420 8.35 -13.33 20.71
C SER A 420 6.98 -12.98 20.10
N GLN A 421 6.53 -13.76 19.11
CA GLN A 421 5.18 -13.66 18.54
C GLN A 421 4.11 -14.04 19.56
N GLU A 422 4.31 -15.11 20.31
CA GLU A 422 3.44 -15.53 21.42
C GLU A 422 3.34 -14.44 22.49
N PHE A 423 4.48 -13.84 22.86
CA PHE A 423 4.49 -12.69 23.76
C PHE A 423 3.56 -11.57 23.29
N PHE A 424 3.58 -11.19 22.02
CA PHE A 424 2.67 -10.15 21.51
C PHE A 424 1.20 -10.56 21.58
N THR A 425 0.90 -11.83 21.33
CA THR A 425 -0.46 -12.36 21.49
C THR A 425 -0.93 -12.24 22.94
N LEU A 426 -0.13 -12.70 23.91
CA LEU A 426 -0.49 -12.63 25.33
C LEU A 426 -0.51 -11.18 25.85
N PHE A 427 0.46 -10.36 25.43
CA PHE A 427 0.53 -8.94 25.76
C PHE A 427 -0.74 -8.22 25.31
N SER A 428 -1.23 -8.48 24.09
CA SER A 428 -2.46 -7.86 23.59
C SER A 428 -3.70 -8.23 24.41
N GLN A 429 -3.80 -9.49 24.85
CA GLN A 429 -4.91 -9.99 25.67
C GLN A 429 -4.90 -9.38 27.08
N GLU A 430 -3.72 -9.34 27.70
CA GLU A 430 -3.56 -8.72 29.03
C GLU A 430 -3.77 -7.21 28.94
N LEU A 431 -3.26 -6.53 27.90
CA LEU A 431 -3.50 -5.10 27.69
C LEU A 431 -4.99 -4.80 27.50
N HIS A 432 -5.72 -5.63 26.74
CA HIS A 432 -7.16 -5.48 26.54
C HIS A 432 -7.96 -5.64 27.84
N SER A 433 -7.55 -6.58 28.68
CA SER A 433 -8.15 -6.83 29.99
C SER A 433 -7.72 -5.81 31.05
N ASN A 434 -6.62 -5.09 30.81
CA ASN A 434 -6.01 -4.15 31.74
C ASN A 434 -6.48 -2.72 31.47
N GLY A 435 -7.54 -2.30 32.18
CA GLY A 435 -8.09 -0.95 32.10
C GLY A 435 -7.23 0.16 32.72
N GLN A 436 -5.99 -0.11 33.16
CA GLN A 436 -5.12 0.91 33.78
C GLN A 436 -4.41 1.80 32.76
N ILE A 437 -4.11 1.29 31.56
CA ILE A 437 -3.36 2.04 30.54
C ILE A 437 -4.32 2.59 29.48
N PHE A 438 -5.15 1.73 28.89
CA PHE A 438 -6.16 2.14 27.90
C PHE A 438 -7.56 1.84 28.42
N HIS A 439 -8.52 2.65 28.01
CA HIS A 439 -9.93 2.40 28.27
C HIS A 439 -10.51 1.48 27.20
N CYS A 440 -11.06 0.34 27.61
CA CYS A 440 -11.79 -0.56 26.73
C CYS A 440 -13.25 -0.11 26.61
N SER A 441 -13.69 0.17 25.38
CA SER A 441 -15.09 0.49 25.08
C SER A 441 -15.97 -0.73 25.30
N GLN A 442 -16.97 -0.61 26.18
CA GLN A 442 -17.96 -1.69 26.39
C GLN A 442 -18.81 -1.97 25.14
N TYR A 443 -18.84 -1.03 24.19
CA TYR A 443 -19.63 -1.16 22.96
C TYR A 443 -18.88 -1.90 21.85
N SER A 444 -17.64 -1.50 21.59
CA SER A 444 -16.86 -2.01 20.44
C SER A 444 -15.74 -2.96 20.84
N GLU A 445 -15.48 -3.14 22.13
CA GLU A 445 -14.31 -3.86 22.67
C GLU A 445 -12.96 -3.28 22.19
N LEU A 446 -12.96 -2.04 21.68
CA LEU A 446 -11.75 -1.35 21.23
C LEU A 446 -11.15 -0.53 22.37
N LEU A 447 -9.82 -0.51 22.40
CA LEU A 447 -9.02 0.29 23.31
C LEU A 447 -8.91 1.73 22.79
N TRP A 448 -9.05 2.69 23.70
CA TRP A 448 -8.78 4.11 23.42
C TRP A 448 -8.09 4.77 24.61
N PHE A 449 -7.44 5.91 24.35
CA PHE A 449 -6.75 6.66 25.39
C PHE A 449 -7.72 7.11 26.48
N PRO A 450 -7.40 6.89 27.76
CA PRO A 450 -8.12 7.50 28.86
C PRO A 450 -7.81 9.00 28.88
N ARG A 451 -8.76 9.80 29.38
CA ARG A 451 -8.61 11.26 29.45
C ARG A 451 -7.66 11.73 30.54
N LYS A 452 -7.55 10.98 31.65
CA LYS A 452 -6.53 11.20 32.67
C LYS A 452 -5.27 10.42 32.30
N GLU A 453 -4.11 11.05 32.49
CA GLU A 453 -2.85 10.31 32.52
C GLU A 453 -2.92 9.29 33.67
N PRO A 454 -2.57 8.01 33.43
CA PRO A 454 -2.44 7.06 34.52
C PRO A 454 -1.40 7.58 35.51
N GLU A 455 -1.65 7.47 36.82
CA GLU A 455 -0.81 8.01 37.90
C GLU A 455 0.63 7.44 37.95
N ARG A 456 1.04 6.62 36.98
CA ARG A 456 2.36 6.00 36.92
C ARG A 456 2.89 5.87 35.48
N GLY A 457 3.87 6.72 35.18
CA GLY A 457 4.92 6.43 34.21
C GLY A 457 4.56 6.59 32.74
N ASP A 458 5.59 6.38 31.92
CA ASP A 458 5.65 6.59 30.47
C ASP A 458 4.86 5.54 29.66
N GLY A 459 3.72 5.07 30.19
CA GLY A 459 3.00 3.88 29.71
C GLY A 459 2.57 3.96 28.25
N PHE A 460 1.99 5.09 27.81
CA PHE A 460 1.59 5.29 26.41
C PHE A 460 2.78 5.23 25.46
N HIS A 461 3.89 5.88 25.84
CA HIS A 461 5.12 5.87 25.06
C HIS A 461 5.71 4.46 24.96
N LEU A 462 5.78 3.73 26.08
CA LEU A 462 6.30 2.37 26.12
C LEU A 462 5.44 1.38 25.30
N VAL A 463 4.10 1.50 25.36
CA VAL A 463 3.22 0.72 24.48
C VAL A 463 3.39 1.15 23.02
N GLY A 464 3.60 2.44 22.76
CA GLY A 464 4.02 2.93 21.45
C GLY A 464 5.28 2.24 20.94
N ILE A 465 6.34 2.16 21.77
CA ILE A 465 7.59 1.44 21.46
C ILE A 465 7.31 -0.01 21.08
N LEU A 466 6.52 -0.74 21.89
CA LEU A 466 6.14 -2.14 21.60
C LEU A 466 5.39 -2.27 20.28
N CYS A 467 4.46 -1.34 19.99
CA CYS A 467 3.73 -1.33 18.73
C CYS A 467 4.68 -1.15 17.53
N GLY A 468 5.63 -0.22 17.61
CA GLY A 468 6.63 -0.05 16.55
C GLY A 468 7.64 -1.21 16.47
N LEU A 469 7.96 -1.86 17.60
CA LEU A 469 8.78 -3.08 17.64
C LEU A 469 8.08 -4.26 16.97
N ALA A 470 6.76 -4.39 17.13
CA ALA A 470 5.96 -5.38 16.43
C ALA A 470 6.09 -5.21 14.91
N VAL A 471 5.84 -4.00 14.40
CA VAL A 471 5.96 -3.67 12.97
C VAL A 471 7.38 -3.90 12.45
N SER A 472 8.40 -3.39 13.15
CA SER A 472 9.79 -3.45 12.69
C SER A 472 10.36 -4.86 12.64
N ASN A 473 9.87 -5.75 13.52
CA ASN A 473 10.29 -7.14 13.57
C ASN A 473 9.36 -8.07 12.78
N GLY A 474 8.21 -7.59 12.30
CA GLY A 474 7.23 -8.37 11.54
C GLY A 474 6.34 -9.26 12.41
N PHE A 475 6.12 -8.88 13.67
CA PHE A 475 5.18 -9.55 14.57
C PHE A 475 3.77 -9.01 14.39
N ILE A 476 2.79 -9.91 14.50
CA ILE A 476 1.37 -9.58 14.49
C ILE A 476 0.93 -9.32 15.91
N CYS A 477 0.29 -8.18 16.18
CA CYS A 477 -0.23 -7.86 17.49
C CYS A 477 -1.55 -7.11 17.34
N ASN A 478 -2.66 -7.76 17.65
CA ASN A 478 -3.96 -7.09 17.65
C ASN A 478 -4.10 -6.26 18.93
N PHE A 479 -3.60 -5.02 18.94
CA PHE A 479 -3.74 -4.13 20.09
C PHE A 479 -5.17 -3.64 20.33
N HIS A 480 -6.15 -4.04 19.52
CA HIS A 480 -7.56 -3.64 19.63
C HIS A 480 -7.79 -2.13 19.51
N PHE A 481 -6.98 -1.42 18.72
CA PHE A 481 -7.18 0.02 18.48
C PHE A 481 -8.11 0.29 17.27
N PRO A 482 -8.94 1.36 17.31
CA PRO A 482 -9.79 1.76 16.19
C PRO A 482 -8.98 2.32 15.02
N LEU A 483 -9.60 2.42 13.83
CA LEU A 483 -8.99 3.02 12.63
C LEU A 483 -8.55 4.47 12.87
N ALA A 484 -9.25 5.19 13.76
CA ALA A 484 -8.90 6.53 14.22
C ALA A 484 -7.43 6.66 14.66
N LEU A 485 -6.87 5.67 15.37
CA LEU A 485 -5.48 5.70 15.83
C LEU A 485 -4.51 5.74 14.64
N TYR A 486 -4.75 4.86 13.66
CA TYR A 486 -3.92 4.71 12.48
C TYR A 486 -3.99 5.93 11.57
N LYS A 487 -5.19 6.52 11.43
CA LYS A 487 -5.37 7.81 10.76
C LYS A 487 -4.51 8.89 11.41
N LYS A 488 -4.58 9.02 12.74
CA LYS A 488 -3.76 10.01 13.47
C LYS A 488 -2.26 9.76 13.31
N LEU A 489 -1.79 8.51 13.39
CA LEU A 489 -0.37 8.17 13.18
C LEU A 489 0.16 8.61 11.81
N LEU A 490 -0.71 8.56 10.79
CA LEU A 490 -0.42 8.92 9.40
C LEU A 490 -0.82 10.36 9.04
N HIS A 491 -1.19 11.17 10.02
CA HIS A 491 -1.65 12.56 9.81
C HIS A 491 -2.89 12.69 8.92
N VAL A 492 -3.73 11.65 8.88
CA VAL A 492 -5.06 11.66 8.26
C VAL A 492 -6.08 12.06 9.32
N GLN A 493 -7.00 12.95 8.96
CA GLN A 493 -8.04 13.42 9.88
C GLN A 493 -9.09 12.32 10.13
N PRO A 494 -9.37 11.95 11.40
CA PRO A 494 -10.49 11.10 11.75
C PRO A 494 -11.84 11.76 11.40
N THR A 495 -12.85 10.93 11.20
CA THR A 495 -14.19 11.29 10.73
C THR A 495 -15.26 10.74 11.68
N LEU A 496 -16.52 11.07 11.42
CA LEU A 496 -17.65 10.53 12.18
C LEU A 496 -17.73 8.99 12.13
N GLU A 497 -17.37 8.38 10.99
CA GLU A 497 -17.32 6.92 10.86
C GLU A 497 -16.33 6.28 11.83
N ASP A 498 -15.20 6.92 12.07
CA ASP A 498 -14.20 6.43 13.02
C ASP A 498 -14.71 6.53 14.47
N LEU A 499 -15.57 7.51 14.77
CA LEU A 499 -16.21 7.63 16.08
C LEU A 499 -17.34 6.60 16.27
N LYS A 500 -18.06 6.23 15.19
CA LYS A 500 -19.05 5.14 15.21
C LYS A 500 -18.40 3.80 15.49
N GLU A 501 -17.24 3.52 14.88
CA GLU A 501 -16.45 2.32 15.17
C GLU A 501 -16.09 2.23 16.66
N LEU A 502 -15.76 3.36 17.28
CA LEU A 502 -15.33 3.39 18.68
C LEU A 502 -16.49 3.38 19.69
N SER A 503 -17.59 4.07 19.42
CA SER A 503 -18.62 4.33 20.43
C SER A 503 -20.02 4.60 19.87
N LEU A 504 -21.05 4.25 20.65
CA LEU A 504 -22.46 4.60 20.39
C LEU A 504 -22.72 6.11 20.21
N THR A 505 -21.82 6.96 20.70
CA THR A 505 -21.94 8.41 20.53
C THR A 505 -21.86 8.79 19.05
N GLY A 506 -21.07 8.08 18.24
CA GLY A 506 -21.03 8.30 16.79
C GLY A 506 -22.39 8.10 16.13
N GLU A 507 -23.10 7.03 16.50
CA GLU A 507 -24.46 6.74 16.01
C GLU A 507 -25.47 7.82 16.44
N LYS A 508 -25.35 8.33 17.67
CA LYS A 508 -26.22 9.43 18.14
C LYS A 508 -25.99 10.72 17.35
N LEU A 509 -24.73 11.02 17.02
CA LEU A 509 -24.38 12.19 16.21
C LEU A 509 -24.81 12.03 14.75
N GLN A 510 -24.79 10.80 14.20
CA GLN A 510 -25.37 10.55 12.88
C GLN A 510 -26.87 10.83 12.86
N LYS A 511 -27.61 10.37 13.87
CA LYS A 511 -29.05 10.68 14.00
C LYS A 511 -29.32 12.18 14.07
N LEU A 512 -28.44 12.95 14.70
CA LEU A 512 -28.52 14.42 14.72
C LEU A 512 -28.36 15.00 13.31
N LEU A 513 -27.46 14.46 12.48
CA LEU A 513 -27.29 14.88 11.08
C LEU A 513 -28.47 14.48 10.19
N ASP A 514 -29.09 13.33 10.45
CA ASP A 514 -30.17 12.77 9.64
C ASP A 514 -31.55 13.33 10.00
N CYS A 515 -31.67 14.04 11.14
CA CYS A 515 -32.91 14.65 11.58
C CYS A 515 -33.45 15.64 10.53
N GLU A 516 -34.70 15.47 10.08
CA GLU A 516 -35.32 16.34 9.08
C GLU A 516 -36.05 17.55 9.71
N ASP A 517 -36.38 17.46 11.00
CA ASP A 517 -37.14 18.46 11.75
C ASP A 517 -36.38 19.80 11.85
N GLU A 518 -37.11 20.91 11.79
CA GLU A 518 -36.54 22.26 11.96
C GLU A 518 -36.18 22.57 13.43
N ASP A 519 -36.86 21.91 14.38
CA ASP A 519 -36.76 22.16 15.82
C ASP A 519 -35.68 21.31 16.52
N VAL A 520 -34.50 21.18 15.88
CA VAL A 520 -33.34 20.44 16.44
C VAL A 520 -32.96 20.93 17.84
N GLU A 521 -33.10 22.24 18.08
CA GLU A 521 -32.80 22.89 19.36
C GLU A 521 -33.75 22.43 20.48
N ASP A 522 -35.05 22.31 20.18
CA ASP A 522 -36.06 21.87 21.14
C ASP A 522 -35.96 20.36 21.43
N ILE A 523 -35.52 19.56 20.46
CA ILE A 523 -35.39 18.10 20.60
C ILE A 523 -34.13 17.72 21.40
N TYR A 524 -32.99 18.33 21.07
CA TYR A 524 -31.69 17.90 21.61
C TYR A 524 -31.13 18.84 22.67
N SER A 525 -31.50 20.13 22.66
CA SER A 525 -31.02 21.17 23.59
C SER A 525 -29.50 21.13 23.83
N LEU A 526 -28.75 21.00 22.74
CA LEU A 526 -27.28 20.95 22.75
C LEU A 526 -26.68 22.32 22.52
N GLN A 527 -25.54 22.56 23.14
CA GLN A 527 -24.67 23.71 22.89
C GLN A 527 -23.34 23.21 22.34
N PHE A 528 -22.50 24.09 21.77
CA PHE A 528 -21.13 23.74 21.35
C PHE A 528 -20.17 23.59 22.55
N SER A 529 -20.60 22.81 23.54
CA SER A 529 -19.84 22.44 24.73
C SER A 529 -20.13 20.99 25.09
N VAL A 530 -19.16 20.33 25.71
CA VAL A 530 -19.30 18.99 26.24
C VAL A 530 -19.06 19.05 27.72
N ALA A 531 -20.07 18.63 28.48
CA ALA A 531 -19.97 18.54 29.91
C ALA A 531 -19.21 17.28 30.32
N GLU A 532 -18.21 17.43 31.16
CA GLU A 532 -17.34 16.35 31.60
C GLU A 532 -17.35 16.22 33.10
N GLU A 533 -17.33 15.00 33.60
CA GLU A 533 -17.22 14.74 35.02
C GLU A 533 -15.74 14.45 35.33
N THR A 534 -15.12 15.30 36.16
CA THR A 534 -13.76 15.08 36.64
C THR A 534 -13.75 13.88 37.60
N ALA A 535 -12.57 13.33 37.89
CA ALA A 535 -12.45 12.20 38.81
C ALA A 535 -12.94 12.52 40.24
N ASP A 536 -13.05 13.81 40.57
CA ASP A 536 -13.55 14.31 41.84
C ASP A 536 -15.08 14.48 41.83
N GLY A 537 -15.74 14.07 40.73
CA GLY A 537 -17.18 14.20 40.52
C GLY A 537 -17.63 15.61 40.08
N GLN A 538 -16.70 16.52 39.80
CA GLN A 538 -17.07 17.89 39.39
C GLN A 538 -17.38 17.93 37.90
N ARG A 539 -18.49 18.58 37.55
CA ARG A 539 -18.85 18.80 36.16
C ARG A 539 -18.12 20.03 35.60
N VAL A 540 -17.29 19.82 34.60
CA VAL A 540 -16.53 20.86 33.88
C VAL A 540 -17.03 20.88 32.45
N ASP A 541 -17.52 22.03 31.99
CA ASP A 541 -17.93 22.21 30.60
C ASP A 541 -16.73 22.62 29.75
N HIS A 542 -16.44 21.81 28.73
CA HIS A 542 -15.44 22.09 27.73
C HIS A 542 -16.08 22.65 26.46
N GLU A 543 -15.75 23.88 26.09
CA GLU A 543 -16.21 24.46 24.83
C GLU A 543 -15.54 23.76 23.62
N LEU A 544 -16.34 23.35 22.64
CA LEU A 544 -15.86 22.72 21.41
C LEU A 544 -15.31 23.73 20.40
N ILE A 545 -15.83 24.96 20.44
CA ILE A 545 -15.36 26.11 19.67
C ILE A 545 -15.31 27.34 20.60
N PRO A 546 -14.54 28.39 20.28
CA PRO A 546 -14.48 29.59 21.12
C PRO A 546 -15.86 30.22 21.33
N GLY A 547 -16.29 30.34 22.60
CA GLY A 547 -17.62 30.87 22.95
C GLY A 547 -18.78 29.90 22.69
N GLY A 548 -18.47 28.62 22.48
CA GLY A 548 -19.43 27.57 22.11
C GLY A 548 -20.52 27.33 23.15
N SER A 549 -20.30 27.66 24.43
CA SER A 549 -21.33 27.60 25.48
C SER A 549 -22.54 28.48 25.21
N ARG A 550 -22.43 29.48 24.32
CA ARG A 550 -23.51 30.41 23.95
C ARG A 550 -24.13 30.10 22.60
N ILE A 551 -23.63 29.09 21.90
CA ILE A 551 -24.07 28.74 20.54
C ILE A 551 -24.91 27.47 20.64
N ALA A 552 -26.21 27.61 20.41
CA ALA A 552 -27.13 26.48 20.35
C ALA A 552 -26.94 25.68 19.04
N VAL A 553 -27.09 24.36 19.14
CA VAL A 553 -27.05 23.47 17.97
C VAL A 553 -28.40 23.53 17.26
N GLN A 554 -28.36 23.94 15.98
CA GLN A 554 -29.51 24.13 15.11
C GLN A 554 -29.29 23.39 13.78
N LYS A 555 -30.36 23.25 12.97
CA LYS A 555 -30.33 22.51 11.70
C LYS A 555 -29.19 22.95 10.76
N HIS A 556 -28.90 24.24 10.67
CA HIS A 556 -27.88 24.77 9.76
C HIS A 556 -26.43 24.62 10.27
N ASN A 557 -26.21 24.50 11.59
CA ASN A 557 -24.86 24.43 12.19
C ASN A 557 -24.52 23.05 12.76
N ARG A 558 -25.46 22.08 12.75
CA ARG A 558 -25.26 20.74 13.31
C ARG A 558 -24.06 19.99 12.75
N LYS A 559 -23.73 20.16 11.46
CA LYS A 559 -22.55 19.53 10.86
C LYS A 559 -21.26 20.06 11.50
N GLN A 560 -21.21 21.36 11.76
CA GLN A 560 -20.08 21.98 12.46
C GLN A 560 -19.98 21.49 13.90
N TYR A 561 -21.11 21.31 14.60
CA TYR A 561 -21.12 20.73 15.94
C TYR A 561 -20.57 19.30 15.94
N VAL A 562 -21.04 18.45 15.02
CA VAL A 562 -20.57 17.07 14.88
C VAL A 562 -19.08 17.02 14.57
N ASP A 563 -18.59 17.86 13.64
CA ASP A 563 -17.17 17.91 13.30
C ASP A 563 -16.32 18.37 14.49
N ALA A 564 -16.77 19.38 15.24
CA ALA A 564 -16.08 19.86 16.43
C ALA A 564 -16.08 18.82 17.56
N TYR A 565 -17.17 18.06 17.72
CA TYR A 565 -17.26 16.98 18.69
C TYR A 565 -16.32 15.82 18.33
N VAL A 566 -16.27 15.42 17.05
CA VAL A 566 -15.38 14.37 16.55
C VAL A 566 -13.92 14.77 16.77
N ASP A 567 -13.54 15.99 16.39
CA ASP A 567 -12.19 16.52 16.63
C ASP A 567 -11.87 16.58 18.12
N TYR A 568 -12.78 17.05 18.95
CA TYR A 568 -12.58 17.06 20.40
C TYR A 568 -12.34 15.66 20.96
N LYS A 569 -13.19 14.70 20.61
CA LYS A 569 -13.16 13.35 21.18
C LYS A 569 -11.97 12.53 20.70
N LEU A 570 -11.59 12.66 19.43
CA LEU A 570 -10.52 11.86 18.83
C LEU A 570 -9.18 12.58 18.80
N ASN A 571 -9.14 13.92 18.86
CA ASN A 571 -7.91 14.72 18.86
C ASN A 571 -7.68 15.48 20.16
N THR A 572 -8.47 16.51 20.44
CA THR A 572 -8.15 17.48 21.50
C THR A 572 -8.10 16.85 22.89
N SER A 573 -9.06 15.98 23.24
CA SER A 573 -9.15 15.37 24.57
C SER A 573 -8.12 14.27 24.88
N VAL A 574 -7.35 13.84 23.88
CA VAL A 574 -6.36 12.75 24.00
C VAL A 574 -4.99 13.13 23.45
N LYS A 575 -4.73 14.44 23.30
CA LYS A 575 -3.59 14.97 22.57
C LYS A 575 -2.27 14.48 23.19
N ASP A 576 -2.07 14.68 24.48
CA ASP A 576 -0.80 14.39 25.16
C ASP A 576 -0.51 12.88 25.20
N GLN A 577 -1.55 12.08 25.48
CA GLN A 577 -1.47 10.61 25.47
C GLN A 577 -1.12 10.07 24.08
N PHE A 578 -1.77 10.60 23.05
CA PHE A 578 -1.47 10.23 21.67
C PHE A 578 -0.07 10.67 21.24
N GLU A 579 0.38 11.87 21.62
CA GLU A 579 1.73 12.35 21.32
C GLU A 579 2.79 11.45 21.95
N ALA A 580 2.63 11.08 23.23
CA ALA A 580 3.52 10.13 23.90
C ALA A 580 3.57 8.77 23.17
N PHE A 581 2.40 8.20 22.84
CA PHE A 581 2.30 6.96 22.07
C PHE A 581 2.95 7.08 20.69
N SER A 582 2.67 8.14 19.94
CA SER A 582 3.19 8.37 18.60
C SER A 582 4.72 8.54 18.62
N GLN A 583 5.27 9.21 19.63
CA GLN A 583 6.72 9.30 19.82
C GLN A 583 7.34 7.93 20.08
N GLY A 584 6.72 7.11 20.92
CA GLY A 584 7.17 5.75 21.19
C GLY A 584 7.12 4.88 19.94
N PHE A 585 6.01 4.92 19.21
CA PHE A 585 5.81 4.17 17.96
C PHE A 585 6.84 4.52 16.88
N ARG A 586 7.18 5.80 16.76
CA ARG A 586 8.18 6.28 15.79
C ARG A 586 9.63 6.04 16.22
N SER A 587 9.88 5.59 17.45
CA SER A 587 11.25 5.37 17.97
C SER A 587 11.92 4.10 17.45
N SER A 588 11.13 3.12 16.99
CA SER A 588 11.59 1.81 16.51
C SER A 588 11.47 1.63 14.99
N LEU A 589 11.03 2.67 14.27
CA LEU A 589 10.75 2.65 12.84
C LEU A 589 11.35 3.86 12.11
N SER A 590 11.65 3.70 10.82
CA SER A 590 11.92 4.82 9.92
C SER A 590 10.62 5.59 9.69
N VAL A 591 10.54 6.84 10.18
CA VAL A 591 9.39 7.75 9.97
C VAL A 591 8.92 7.79 8.51
N PRO A 592 9.84 7.88 7.52
CA PRO A 592 9.51 7.83 6.11
C PRO A 592 8.75 6.55 5.68
N VAL A 593 9.16 5.36 6.13
CA VAL A 593 8.57 4.11 5.63
C VAL A 593 7.18 3.82 6.17
N VAL A 594 6.85 4.24 7.40
CA VAL A 594 5.48 4.02 7.90
C VAL A 594 4.46 4.90 7.18
N ASN A 595 4.88 6.09 6.77
CA ASN A 595 4.02 7.05 6.08
C ASN A 595 3.63 6.61 4.65
N ILE A 596 4.18 5.50 4.13
CA ILE A 596 3.81 4.98 2.79
C ILE A 596 2.44 4.26 2.80
N PHE A 597 1.98 3.83 3.97
CA PHE A 597 0.76 3.04 4.12
C PHE A 597 -0.49 3.93 4.24
N HIS A 598 -1.62 3.45 3.76
CA HIS A 598 -2.93 3.94 4.15
C HIS A 598 -3.29 3.48 5.57
N PRO A 599 -4.22 4.16 6.27
CA PRO A 599 -4.62 3.78 7.63
C PRO A 599 -5.08 2.32 7.78
N GLU A 600 -5.87 1.83 6.81
CA GLU A 600 -6.39 0.47 6.76
C GLU A 600 -5.26 -0.54 6.52
N GLU A 601 -4.32 -0.19 5.65
CA GLU A 601 -3.12 -0.99 5.35
C GLU A 601 -2.20 -1.08 6.59
N LEU A 602 -1.91 0.04 7.26
CA LEU A 602 -1.09 0.06 8.46
C LEU A 602 -1.76 -0.72 9.60
N ARG A 603 -3.08 -0.59 9.75
CA ARG A 603 -3.86 -1.42 10.67
C ARG A 603 -3.69 -2.89 10.34
N ALA A 604 -3.81 -3.28 9.07
CA ALA A 604 -3.63 -4.66 8.65
C ALA A 604 -2.21 -5.18 8.92
N VAL A 605 -1.17 -4.36 8.70
CA VAL A 605 0.24 -4.69 9.04
C VAL A 605 0.38 -5.08 10.51
N ILE A 606 -0.26 -4.35 11.42
CA ILE A 606 -0.15 -4.56 12.87
C ILE A 606 -1.09 -5.67 13.33
N HIS A 607 -2.36 -5.60 12.94
CA HIS A 607 -3.41 -6.51 13.40
C HIS A 607 -3.33 -7.90 12.78
N GLY A 608 -2.71 -8.03 11.60
CA GLY A 608 -2.79 -9.23 10.78
C GLY A 608 -4.19 -9.43 10.18
N ASN A 609 -4.28 -10.39 9.25
CA ASN A 609 -5.51 -10.75 8.57
C ASN A 609 -6.20 -11.94 9.25
N THR A 610 -7.52 -11.96 9.20
CA THR A 610 -8.41 -13.03 9.68
C THR A 610 -9.24 -13.65 8.56
N GLU A 611 -9.01 -13.25 7.32
CA GLU A 611 -9.55 -13.91 6.14
C GLU A 611 -8.59 -15.02 5.72
N TYR A 612 -9.07 -16.27 5.78
CA TYR A 612 -8.27 -17.45 5.53
C TYR A 612 -8.72 -18.12 4.23
N GLU A 613 -7.83 -18.18 3.24
CA GLU A 613 -8.00 -19.01 2.05
C GLU A 613 -7.26 -20.35 2.30
N TRP A 614 -7.87 -21.25 3.07
CA TRP A 614 -7.21 -22.48 3.56
C TRP A 614 -6.64 -23.35 2.43
N GLU A 615 -7.27 -23.33 1.26
CA GLU A 615 -6.83 -24.05 0.07
C GLU A 615 -5.45 -23.57 -0.40
N LEU A 616 -5.15 -22.28 -0.26
CA LEU A 616 -3.85 -21.71 -0.59
C LEU A 616 -2.77 -22.11 0.42
N LEU A 617 -3.14 -22.39 1.68
CA LEU A 617 -2.18 -22.86 2.69
C LEU A 617 -1.55 -24.19 2.27
N GLU A 618 -2.36 -25.12 1.75
CA GLU A 618 -1.88 -26.39 1.19
C GLU A 618 -1.01 -26.18 -0.03
N GLN A 619 -1.47 -25.35 -0.98
CA GLN A 619 -0.73 -25.06 -2.22
C GLN A 619 0.65 -24.43 -1.97
N ASN A 620 0.76 -23.62 -0.92
CA ASN A 620 1.99 -22.91 -0.58
C ASN A 620 2.96 -23.76 0.26
N ALA A 621 2.49 -24.84 0.90
CA ALA A 621 3.29 -25.63 1.83
C ALA A 621 4.58 -26.17 1.20
N LYS A 622 5.67 -26.16 1.98
CA LYS A 622 6.92 -26.85 1.63
C LYS A 622 6.96 -28.21 2.27
N TYR A 623 7.61 -29.14 1.60
CA TYR A 623 7.86 -30.48 2.14
C TYR A 623 9.36 -30.72 2.19
N ASN A 624 9.86 -31.11 3.36
CA ASN A 624 11.26 -31.50 3.56
C ASN A 624 11.31 -32.92 4.12
N GLY A 625 11.96 -33.83 3.40
CA GLY A 625 11.90 -35.26 3.70
C GLY A 625 10.55 -35.92 3.35
N TYR A 626 9.64 -35.17 2.73
CA TYR A 626 8.38 -35.62 2.16
C TYR A 626 8.21 -35.05 0.73
N THR A 627 7.28 -35.64 -0.01
CA THR A 627 6.69 -35.10 -1.25
C THR A 627 5.18 -34.90 -1.05
N GLN A 628 4.56 -34.04 -1.87
CA GLN A 628 3.11 -33.82 -1.83
C GLN A 628 2.30 -35.09 -2.13
N THR A 629 2.92 -36.08 -2.78
CA THR A 629 2.29 -37.36 -3.12
C THR A 629 2.33 -38.39 -2.01
N ASP A 630 3.10 -38.17 -0.94
CA ASP A 630 3.25 -39.13 0.15
C ASP A 630 1.95 -39.31 0.94
N THR A 631 1.66 -40.56 1.32
CA THR A 631 0.40 -40.93 1.99
C THR A 631 0.16 -40.12 3.26
N THR A 632 1.19 -39.95 4.10
CA THR A 632 1.09 -39.19 5.36
C THR A 632 0.79 -37.70 5.11
N VAL A 633 1.34 -37.11 4.05
CA VAL A 633 1.07 -35.72 3.67
C VAL A 633 -0.37 -35.56 3.18
N ARG A 634 -0.85 -36.47 2.33
CA ARG A 634 -2.25 -36.47 1.87
C ARG A 634 -3.22 -36.67 3.03
N ASN A 635 -2.90 -37.59 3.94
CA ASN A 635 -3.68 -37.84 5.13
C ASN A 635 -3.72 -36.61 6.04
N PHE A 636 -2.60 -35.91 6.22
CA PHE A 636 -2.54 -34.65 6.96
C PHE A 636 -3.48 -33.61 6.37
N TRP A 637 -3.42 -33.33 5.07
CA TRP A 637 -4.29 -32.32 4.45
C TRP A 637 -5.76 -32.72 4.49
N LYS A 638 -6.07 -34.02 4.33
CA LYS A 638 -7.42 -34.54 4.46
C LYS A 638 -7.98 -34.38 5.88
N VAL A 639 -7.16 -34.63 6.90
CA VAL A 639 -7.52 -34.38 8.31
C VAL A 639 -7.65 -32.87 8.56
N PHE A 640 -6.71 -32.06 8.07
CA PHE A 640 -6.75 -30.61 8.24
C PHE A 640 -8.00 -29.99 7.60
N GLU A 641 -8.37 -30.41 6.40
CA GLU A 641 -9.55 -29.95 5.68
C GLU A 641 -10.84 -30.23 6.46
N SER A 642 -10.94 -31.41 7.09
CA SER A 642 -12.09 -31.84 7.89
C SER A 642 -12.22 -31.06 9.22
N LEU A 643 -11.17 -30.37 9.67
CA LEU A 643 -11.22 -29.55 10.88
C LEU A 643 -12.16 -28.35 10.71
N LYS A 644 -12.96 -28.09 11.76
CA LYS A 644 -13.70 -26.84 11.89
C LYS A 644 -12.73 -25.66 12.00
N GLU A 645 -13.17 -24.48 11.56
CA GLU A 645 -12.34 -23.26 11.50
C GLU A 645 -11.66 -22.92 12.83
N LYS A 646 -12.35 -23.07 13.98
CA LYS A 646 -11.76 -22.86 15.31
C LYS A 646 -10.52 -23.73 15.54
N LYS A 647 -10.52 -24.99 15.08
CA LYS A 647 -9.36 -25.89 15.20
C LYS A 647 -8.26 -25.55 14.18
N LYS A 648 -8.62 -25.07 12.98
CA LYS A 648 -7.65 -24.58 11.99
C LYS A 648 -6.89 -23.34 12.50
N LYS A 649 -7.59 -22.38 13.10
CA LYS A 649 -6.99 -21.21 13.79
C LYS A 649 -6.06 -21.64 14.92
N ARG A 650 -6.46 -22.60 15.74
CA ARG A 650 -5.60 -23.17 16.79
C ARG A 650 -4.35 -23.86 16.25
N PHE A 651 -4.46 -24.55 15.12
CA PHE A 651 -3.29 -25.10 14.45
C PHE A 651 -2.31 -24.00 14.02
N LEU A 652 -2.79 -22.85 13.54
CA LEU A 652 -1.93 -21.69 13.29
C LEU A 652 -1.27 -21.19 14.57
N THR A 653 -1.99 -21.10 15.69
CA THR A 653 -1.39 -20.75 16.98
C THR A 653 -0.28 -21.73 17.38
N PHE A 654 -0.54 -23.04 17.26
CA PHE A 654 0.45 -24.08 17.51
C PHE A 654 1.70 -23.92 16.63
N LEU A 655 1.54 -23.50 15.38
CA LEU A 655 2.62 -23.44 14.39
C LEU A 655 3.37 -22.10 14.34
N SER A 656 2.71 -20.98 14.62
CA SER A 656 3.26 -19.63 14.49
C SER A 656 3.19 -18.77 15.76
N GLY A 657 2.53 -19.24 16.82
CA GLY A 657 2.29 -18.46 18.04
C GLY A 657 1.16 -17.43 17.91
N SER A 658 0.43 -17.42 16.79
CA SER A 658 -0.69 -16.53 16.51
C SER A 658 -1.75 -17.26 15.69
N GLU A 659 -3.02 -16.99 15.96
CA GLU A 659 -4.12 -17.47 15.12
C GLU A 659 -4.27 -16.66 13.82
N ARG A 660 -3.66 -15.47 13.75
CA ARG A 660 -3.77 -14.52 12.63
C ARG A 660 -2.60 -14.67 11.66
N ILE A 661 -2.85 -14.39 10.39
CA ILE A 661 -1.83 -14.39 9.35
C ILE A 661 -1.33 -12.96 9.03
N PRO A 662 -0.14 -12.79 8.43
CA PRO A 662 0.37 -11.48 8.05
C PRO A 662 -0.53 -10.74 7.06
N ALA A 663 -0.41 -9.42 7.01
CA ALA A 663 -1.26 -8.57 6.18
C ALA A 663 -1.21 -8.87 4.67
N GLY A 664 -0.11 -9.42 4.17
CA GLY A 664 0.01 -9.91 2.79
C GLY A 664 -0.84 -11.14 2.45
N GLY A 665 -1.67 -11.59 3.40
CA GLY A 665 -2.57 -12.72 3.25
C GLY A 665 -1.84 -14.06 3.24
N ILE A 666 -2.60 -15.12 2.98
CA ILE A 666 -2.10 -16.49 3.10
C ILE A 666 -1.16 -16.87 1.93
N ARG A 667 -1.21 -16.12 0.82
CA ARG A 667 -0.31 -16.26 -0.33
C ARG A 667 1.17 -16.12 0.04
N GLY A 668 1.47 -15.20 0.96
CA GLY A 668 2.81 -15.03 1.52
C GLY A 668 3.12 -15.92 2.74
N PHE A 669 2.11 -16.59 3.30
CA PHE A 669 2.21 -17.38 4.52
C PHE A 669 2.55 -18.84 4.21
N ARG A 670 3.82 -19.22 4.42
CA ARG A 670 4.36 -20.51 3.97
C ARG A 670 4.77 -21.39 5.14
N ILE A 671 4.11 -22.54 5.28
CA ILE A 671 4.46 -23.56 6.26
C ILE A 671 5.41 -24.58 5.66
N THR A 672 6.21 -25.24 6.50
CA THR A 672 7.05 -26.38 6.08
C THR A 672 6.63 -27.63 6.84
N ILE A 673 6.33 -28.72 6.14
CA ILE A 673 6.11 -30.04 6.73
C ILE A 673 7.40 -30.84 6.60
N LEU A 674 7.96 -31.21 7.74
CA LEU A 674 9.25 -31.86 7.90
C LEU A 674 9.05 -33.32 8.30
N ASN A 675 9.88 -34.20 7.75
CA ASN A 675 10.04 -35.57 8.21
C ASN A 675 11.45 -35.77 8.79
N LEU A 676 11.57 -35.91 10.11
CA LEU A 676 12.86 -36.23 10.75
C LEU A 676 13.25 -37.72 10.66
N ARG A 677 12.43 -38.58 10.04
CA ARG A 677 12.66 -40.03 9.86
C ARG A 677 12.97 -40.74 11.18
N ARG A 678 11.96 -40.81 12.04
CA ARG A 678 12.04 -41.46 13.35
C ARG A 678 11.80 -42.97 13.23
N ASN A 679 12.46 -43.75 14.08
CA ASN A 679 12.07 -45.15 14.33
C ASN A 679 10.78 -45.12 15.18
N GLU A 680 9.79 -45.94 14.82
CA GLU A 680 8.46 -45.98 15.46
C GLU A 680 7.69 -44.63 15.44
N PRO A 681 7.29 -44.13 14.26
CA PRO A 681 6.69 -42.81 14.11
C PRO A 681 5.38 -42.62 14.89
N ASP A 682 4.59 -43.68 15.09
CA ASP A 682 3.28 -43.63 15.76
C ASP A 682 3.36 -43.29 17.25
N SER A 683 4.52 -43.51 17.88
CA SER A 683 4.76 -43.21 19.29
C SER A 683 4.94 -41.72 19.55
N PHE A 684 5.19 -40.91 18.52
CA PHE A 684 5.51 -39.49 18.66
C PHE A 684 4.32 -38.58 18.31
N TYR A 685 4.20 -37.48 19.04
CA TYR A 685 3.32 -36.37 18.66
C TYR A 685 3.99 -35.47 17.61
N PRO A 686 3.21 -34.79 16.75
CA PRO A 686 3.78 -33.80 15.87
C PRO A 686 4.30 -32.61 16.68
N CYS A 687 5.40 -32.02 16.22
CA CYS A 687 6.07 -30.91 16.90
C CYS A 687 6.10 -29.67 15.99
N ALA A 688 5.84 -28.49 16.54
CA ALA A 688 6.00 -27.24 15.83
C ALA A 688 7.32 -26.55 16.20
N TYR A 689 8.08 -26.16 15.18
CA TYR A 689 9.19 -25.22 15.29
C TYR A 689 8.71 -23.84 14.85
N THR A 690 8.15 -23.12 15.82
CA THR A 690 7.43 -21.85 15.59
C THR A 690 8.31 -20.76 14.99
N CYS A 691 9.62 -20.77 15.28
CA CYS A 691 10.60 -19.86 14.67
C CYS A 691 10.75 -19.99 13.16
N HIS A 692 10.36 -21.13 12.58
CA HIS A 692 10.48 -21.43 11.16
C HIS A 692 9.15 -21.87 10.53
N MET A 693 8.03 -21.73 11.26
CA MET A 693 6.71 -22.19 10.83
C MET A 693 6.75 -23.63 10.28
N THR A 694 7.51 -24.48 10.96
CA THR A 694 7.78 -25.85 10.50
C THR A 694 7.07 -26.85 11.40
N LEU A 695 6.29 -27.74 10.81
CA LEU A 695 5.65 -28.87 11.46
C LEU A 695 6.49 -30.12 11.22
N ASP A 696 7.11 -30.68 12.26
CA ASP A 696 7.60 -32.05 12.20
C ASP A 696 6.41 -32.99 12.30
N LEU A 697 6.17 -33.72 11.22
CA LEU A 697 5.05 -34.63 11.05
C LEU A 697 5.61 -36.06 10.93
N PRO A 698 5.58 -36.86 12.01
CA PRO A 698 5.98 -38.25 11.96
C PRO A 698 5.24 -39.03 10.86
N ASN A 699 5.91 -40.02 10.28
CA ASN A 699 5.36 -40.82 9.18
C ASN A 699 4.37 -41.87 9.70
N TYR A 700 3.20 -41.42 10.17
CA TYR A 700 2.20 -42.25 10.82
C TYR A 700 1.72 -43.41 9.95
N SER A 701 1.44 -44.55 10.57
CA SER A 701 1.00 -45.77 9.87
C SER A 701 -0.45 -45.70 9.37
N SER A 702 -1.29 -44.84 9.97
CA SER A 702 -2.71 -44.68 9.63
C SER A 702 -3.19 -43.23 9.77
N ILE A 703 -4.31 -42.91 9.11
CA ILE A 703 -4.91 -41.56 9.18
C ILE A 703 -5.55 -41.31 10.55
N GLU A 704 -6.05 -42.36 11.21
CA GLU A 704 -6.66 -42.30 12.54
C GLU A 704 -5.64 -41.90 13.60
N ILE A 705 -4.44 -42.50 13.57
CA ILE A 705 -3.34 -42.13 14.48
C ILE A 705 -2.91 -40.69 14.22
N LEU A 706 -2.79 -40.29 12.94
CA LEU A 706 -2.43 -38.92 12.58
C LEU A 706 -3.46 -37.94 13.15
N GLU A 707 -4.75 -38.19 12.95
CA GLU A 707 -5.83 -37.33 13.44
C GLU A 707 -5.81 -37.22 14.97
N GLU A 708 -5.70 -38.34 15.68
CA GLU A 708 -5.61 -38.37 17.14
C GLU A 708 -4.42 -37.55 17.64
N LYS A 709 -3.22 -37.82 17.12
CA LYS A 709 -1.98 -37.15 17.54
C LYS A 709 -1.96 -35.67 17.18
N LEU A 710 -2.49 -35.29 16.02
CA LEU A 710 -2.60 -33.89 15.60
C LEU A 710 -3.59 -33.12 16.46
N LEU A 711 -4.78 -33.68 16.71
CA LEU A 711 -5.78 -33.06 17.58
C LEU A 711 -5.27 -32.93 19.02
N HIS A 712 -4.53 -33.93 19.50
CA HIS A 712 -3.85 -33.85 20.78
C HIS A 712 -2.83 -32.71 20.80
N ALA A 713 -1.93 -32.61 19.81
CA ALA A 713 -0.94 -31.54 19.75
C ALA A 713 -1.57 -30.13 19.72
N ILE A 714 -2.63 -29.94 18.92
CA ILE A 714 -3.38 -28.67 18.85
C ILE A 714 -4.09 -28.35 20.18
N LYS A 715 -4.55 -29.36 20.91
CA LYS A 715 -5.22 -29.18 22.20
C LYS A 715 -4.23 -28.89 23.32
N PHE A 716 -3.14 -29.64 23.41
CA PHE A 716 -2.17 -29.54 24.51
C PHE A 716 -1.23 -28.33 24.39
N SER A 717 -1.15 -27.70 23.21
CA SER A 717 -0.64 -26.34 23.10
C SER A 717 -1.47 -25.30 23.88
N GLU A 718 -2.64 -25.66 24.42
CA GLU A 718 -3.42 -24.79 25.33
C GLU A 718 -2.97 -24.90 26.80
N GLU A 719 -2.40 -26.05 27.20
CA GLU A 719 -2.12 -26.37 28.61
C GLU A 719 -0.63 -26.24 28.97
N PHE A 720 0.28 -26.43 28.00
CA PHE A 720 1.72 -26.29 28.17
C PHE A 720 2.30 -25.37 27.09
N ASN A 721 2.15 -24.06 27.27
CA ASN A 721 2.63 -23.01 26.36
C ASN A 721 4.17 -22.94 26.19
N ALA A 722 4.93 -24.01 26.45
CA ALA A 722 6.32 -24.15 26.03
C ALA A 722 6.70 -25.63 25.92
N VAL A 723 6.94 -26.08 24.68
CA VAL A 723 7.54 -27.38 24.28
C VAL A 723 6.70 -28.63 24.62
N PRO A 724 6.36 -29.50 23.64
CA PRO A 724 5.90 -30.85 23.95
C PRO A 724 7.01 -31.58 24.72
N PRO A 725 6.74 -32.27 25.84
CA PRO A 725 7.77 -32.90 26.65
C PRO A 725 8.56 -33.89 25.79
N GLN A 726 9.81 -33.55 25.45
CA GLN A 726 10.68 -34.45 24.69
C GLN A 726 11.35 -35.51 25.57
N TYR A 727 11.07 -35.56 26.87
CA TYR A 727 11.60 -36.59 27.76
C TYR A 727 10.59 -36.92 28.87
N LEU A 728 9.78 -37.95 28.62
CA LEU A 728 9.39 -38.95 29.61
C LEU A 728 9.70 -40.33 29.03
#